data_AF-A0A9W9FKA4-F1
#
_entry.id   AF-A0A9W9FKA4-F1
#
_cell.length_a   1.000
_cell.length_b   1.000
_cell.length_c   1.000
_cell.angle_alpha   90.00
_cell.angle_beta   90.00
_cell.angle_gamma   90.00
#
_symmetry.space_group_name_H-M   'P 1'
#
loop_
_entity.id
_entity.type
_entity.pdbx_description
1 polymer ?
#
loop_
_entity_poly.entity_id
_entity_poly.type
_entity_poly.pdbx_seq_one_letter_code
_entity_poly.pdbx_strand_id
1 'polypeptide(L)'
;MDDAFHDYHASMAPRPVRKKFAKPPVKVACLPCKRGGPRKKRQKSSPSPESDEKQQDDVHYEAVPSASGFEEQPGMFSQIDVLSLPGAGLRHLDFQSDVPSMFQGFYTGDASQSHVQMEPIASPLSNTPQSFVRSYGSEPEILNAYYDFIHHYFPILPPRASPPCRDRPLQYSVSCSSSPSEEALMMYRPRSPLSLAISAVLALIPHPSDPDPSSSASVFQRRTYAHSLAQLANSTIETECDLEMSSTDPGRALSAARPFVSRERFHPQTPVDLECLLALLVLSVYEYSQRGNLLKMRYRAGQALSIALDKSLHSQVGNDEFSEARRRAWWMTYYCVIQGSIVSTTPPAIVINDPQFTTPYPSFSSDAEGWSILIQAQQVLVSATQFIDDLNKCLSSQSSMHYLFERMQQLDSWTNSVLSQADLPPITTHESEFGDHHETLTAQSIRAISRIKLSSAQIKTHRFRAFSDIPIFIKRHCDLTAANPSNQAPDPSANPATTAKAITSLSCSCSNLEPFQRASSTEYMTPSDSSTSSDIHPYVPQYPQYPQYPFTAGFPYSPQHSAKVCLRAALVISRMFQSLPIPQPLPDTRQHTSSQHPGRPLPRTMPSFACCLMQSSYAMFMIFYKARVAKQLSPESDNDQARDSTDCLVEELRQGLQRIITTVSNYSLAFEALDGMRDEIEGAYQTAFPSVSG
;
A
#
# COMPACT_ATOMS: atom_id res chain seq x y z
N MET A 1 8.18 57.97 53.46
CA MET A 1 9.22 58.18 52.43
C MET A 1 10.35 57.25 52.79
N ASP A 2 10.71 56.42 51.82
CA ASP A 2 11.94 55.62 51.71
C ASP A 2 12.28 54.70 52.90
N ASP A 3 12.00 53.41 52.69
CA ASP A 3 12.17 52.32 53.67
C ASP A 3 13.62 51.83 53.82
N ALA A 4 13.87 51.15 54.94
CA ALA A 4 15.20 50.85 55.45
C ALA A 4 15.82 49.52 54.96
N PHE A 5 17.12 49.39 55.26
CA PHE A 5 17.95 48.20 55.02
C PHE A 5 18.05 47.32 56.29
N HIS A 6 18.58 46.09 56.14
CA HIS A 6 18.84 45.08 57.20
C HIS A 6 17.57 44.30 57.67
N ASP A 7 17.63 43.06 58.20
CA ASP A 7 18.80 42.33 58.74
C ASP A 7 18.78 40.77 58.58
N TYR A 8 19.65 40.09 59.32
CA TYR A 8 20.21 38.72 59.20
C TYR A 8 19.28 37.48 59.21
N HIS A 9 19.70 36.46 58.44
CA HIS A 9 19.88 35.03 58.80
C HIS A 9 18.86 34.27 59.70
N ALA A 10 18.24 33.21 59.13
CA ALA A 10 18.58 31.78 59.40
C ALA A 10 17.40 30.79 59.51
N SER A 11 17.36 29.76 58.66
CA SER A 11 16.89 28.40 58.98
C SER A 11 17.35 27.39 57.91
N MET A 12 17.59 26.12 58.28
CA MET A 12 17.97 25.05 57.36
C MET A 12 16.78 24.15 56.99
N ALA A 13 16.67 23.80 55.70
CA ALA A 13 15.85 22.68 55.22
C ALA A 13 16.69 21.79 54.28
N PRO A 14 16.53 20.44 54.32
CA PRO A 14 17.46 19.52 53.65
C PRO A 14 17.22 19.40 52.13
N ARG A 15 18.31 19.24 51.38
CA ARG A 15 18.28 18.99 49.93
C ARG A 15 17.81 17.55 49.63
N PRO A 16 16.96 17.33 48.60
CA PRO A 16 16.61 15.97 48.17
C PRO A 16 17.83 15.25 47.57
N VAL A 17 18.13 14.05 48.08
CA VAL A 17 19.30 13.26 47.65
C VAL A 17 19.03 12.54 46.34
N ARG A 18 19.92 12.69 45.35
CA ARG A 18 19.94 11.89 44.11
C ARG A 18 20.03 10.40 44.45
N LYS A 19 18.94 9.63 44.22
CA LYS A 19 19.02 8.17 44.17
C LYS A 19 19.83 7.74 42.94
N LYS A 20 20.85 6.91 43.15
CA LYS A 20 21.66 6.33 42.07
C LYS A 20 20.85 5.22 41.38
N PHE A 21 20.82 5.22 40.05
CA PHE A 21 20.20 4.12 39.29
C PHE A 21 20.98 2.82 39.49
N ALA A 22 20.26 1.72 39.73
CA ALA A 22 20.83 0.38 39.72
C ALA A 22 20.94 -0.13 38.28
N LYS A 23 22.06 -0.80 37.96
CA LYS A 23 22.26 -1.43 36.64
C LYS A 23 21.42 -2.72 36.52
N PRO A 24 20.63 -2.93 35.46
CA PRO A 24 20.18 -4.27 35.11
C PRO A 24 21.38 -5.12 34.60
N PRO A 25 21.36 -6.45 34.78
CA PRO A 25 22.50 -7.30 34.44
C PRO A 25 22.59 -7.62 32.95
N VAL A 26 23.82 -7.64 32.42
CA VAL A 26 24.14 -8.22 31.12
C VAL A 26 23.94 -9.74 31.18
N LYS A 27 23.30 -10.33 30.17
CA LYS A 27 23.39 -11.77 29.88
C LYS A 27 23.82 -11.99 28.44
N VAL A 28 24.73 -12.94 28.26
CA VAL A 28 25.43 -13.25 27.02
C VAL A 28 24.65 -14.29 26.19
N ALA A 29 24.95 -14.29 24.89
CA ALA A 29 24.45 -15.15 23.81
C ALA A 29 23.85 -16.53 24.16
N CYS A 30 22.83 -16.91 23.39
CA CYS A 30 22.45 -18.30 23.16
C CYS A 30 22.43 -18.60 21.65
N LEU A 31 22.90 -19.79 21.27
CA LEU A 31 23.06 -20.20 19.87
C LEU A 31 21.74 -20.74 19.26
N PRO A 32 21.54 -20.66 17.93
CA PRO A 32 20.29 -21.07 17.28
C PRO A 32 20.05 -22.59 17.36
N CYS A 33 18.97 -23.00 18.00
CA CYS A 33 18.60 -24.41 18.13
C CYS A 33 17.80 -24.91 16.92
N LYS A 34 18.28 -25.98 16.26
CA LYS A 34 17.61 -26.61 15.12
C LYS A 34 16.56 -27.63 15.58
N ARG A 35 15.26 -27.36 15.39
CA ARG A 35 14.15 -28.34 15.17
C ARG A 35 12.79 -27.62 15.06
N GLY A 36 11.93 -28.03 14.12
CA GLY A 36 10.53 -27.55 14.05
C GLY A 36 9.98 -27.18 12.67
N GLY A 37 10.22 -27.97 11.62
CA GLY A 37 9.66 -27.71 10.29
C GLY A 37 8.16 -28.06 10.19
N PRO A 38 7.31 -27.24 9.53
CA PRO A 38 5.89 -27.55 9.33
C PRO A 38 5.66 -28.83 8.49
N ARG A 39 4.78 -29.72 8.95
CA ARG A 39 4.38 -30.93 8.21
C ARG A 39 3.53 -30.59 6.99
N LYS A 40 4.11 -30.58 5.79
CA LYS A 40 3.35 -30.61 4.53
C LYS A 40 2.58 -31.94 4.42
N LYS A 41 1.24 -31.88 4.36
CA LYS A 41 0.36 -33.04 4.13
C LYS A 41 0.49 -33.47 2.66
N ARG A 42 1.20 -34.58 2.38
CA ARG A 42 1.35 -35.10 1.01
C ARG A 42 0.02 -35.61 0.48
N GLN A 43 -0.53 -34.95 -0.53
CA GLN A 43 -1.61 -35.49 -1.36
C GLN A 43 -0.99 -36.54 -2.30
N LYS A 44 -1.57 -37.74 -2.37
CA LYS A 44 -1.09 -38.82 -3.26
C LYS A 44 -1.80 -38.72 -4.61
N SER A 45 -1.03 -38.63 -5.68
CA SER A 45 -1.44 -38.99 -7.04
C SER A 45 -0.83 -40.35 -7.39
N SER A 46 -1.60 -41.23 -8.02
CA SER A 46 -1.16 -42.55 -8.51
C SER A 46 -1.78 -42.80 -9.90
N PRO A 47 -0.99 -43.15 -10.94
CA PRO A 47 -1.48 -43.21 -12.32
C PRO A 47 -1.75 -44.64 -12.84
N SER A 48 -2.51 -44.70 -13.94
CA SER A 48 -2.50 -45.73 -15.01
C SER A 48 -3.05 -47.16 -14.71
N PRO A 49 -3.44 -47.93 -15.75
CA PRO A 49 -3.96 -47.54 -17.08
C PRO A 49 -5.18 -48.37 -17.60
N GLU A 50 -5.72 -47.93 -18.75
CA GLU A 50 -6.29 -48.70 -19.90
C GLU A 50 -7.28 -49.88 -19.73
N SER A 51 -8.47 -49.76 -20.37
CA SER A 51 -8.94 -50.72 -21.42
C SER A 51 -10.24 -50.26 -22.15
N ASP A 52 -10.09 -49.94 -23.44
CA ASP A 52 -10.97 -50.13 -24.62
C ASP A 52 -12.53 -50.14 -24.63
N GLU A 53 -13.04 -49.41 -25.64
CA GLU A 53 -14.10 -49.74 -26.63
C GLU A 53 -15.65 -49.66 -26.37
N LYS A 54 -16.29 -48.98 -27.35
CA LYS A 54 -17.59 -49.26 -28.05
C LYS A 54 -18.97 -48.93 -27.45
N GLN A 55 -19.49 -47.77 -27.89
CA GLN A 55 -20.53 -47.62 -28.94
C GLN A 55 -22.05 -47.85 -28.63
N GLN A 56 -22.80 -46.76 -28.84
CA GLN A 56 -24.22 -46.59 -29.23
C GLN A 56 -25.41 -46.84 -28.26
N ASP A 57 -26.28 -45.82 -28.25
CA ASP A 57 -27.76 -45.79 -28.14
C ASP A 57 -28.42 -46.41 -26.86
N ASP A 58 -29.64 -46.06 -26.43
CA ASP A 58 -30.79 -45.41 -27.12
C ASP A 58 -31.79 -44.73 -26.12
N VAL A 59 -32.77 -43.99 -26.66
CA VAL A 59 -34.08 -43.54 -26.12
C VAL A 59 -34.15 -42.41 -25.05
N HIS A 60 -34.96 -41.39 -25.37
CA HIS A 60 -35.46 -40.34 -24.47
C HIS A 60 -36.35 -40.83 -23.31
N TYR A 61 -36.32 -40.11 -22.18
CA TYR A 61 -37.55 -39.82 -21.41
C TYR A 61 -37.55 -38.35 -20.95
N GLU A 62 -38.63 -37.63 -21.22
CA GLU A 62 -38.82 -36.27 -20.70
C GLU A 62 -39.23 -36.31 -19.22
N ALA A 63 -38.58 -35.50 -18.40
CA ALA A 63 -39.00 -35.20 -17.03
C ALA A 63 -38.81 -33.70 -16.76
N VAL A 64 -39.86 -33.09 -16.19
CA VAL A 64 -39.98 -31.64 -15.94
C VAL A 64 -38.71 -31.05 -15.30
N PRO A 65 -38.14 -29.95 -15.82
CA PRO A 65 -37.04 -29.26 -15.15
C PRO A 65 -37.54 -28.66 -13.83
N SER A 66 -37.25 -29.34 -12.73
CA SER A 66 -37.38 -28.78 -11.38
C SER A 66 -36.47 -27.56 -11.26
N ALA A 67 -36.92 -26.53 -10.53
CA ALA A 67 -36.25 -25.23 -10.48
C ALA A 67 -34.73 -25.35 -10.24
N SER A 68 -33.94 -24.83 -11.18
CA SER A 68 -32.48 -24.91 -11.13
C SER A 68 -31.93 -24.16 -9.93
N GLY A 69 -31.16 -24.87 -9.09
CA GLY A 69 -30.44 -24.26 -7.97
C GLY A 69 -29.38 -23.26 -8.44
N PHE A 70 -28.99 -22.36 -7.54
CA PHE A 70 -27.96 -21.35 -7.80
C PHE A 70 -26.58 -22.00 -8.03
N GLU A 71 -26.20 -22.22 -9.30
CA GLU A 71 -24.80 -22.30 -9.70
C GLU A 71 -24.20 -20.89 -9.83
N GLU A 72 -24.02 -20.20 -8.69
CA GLU A 72 -23.06 -19.10 -8.63
C GLU A 72 -21.66 -19.65 -8.93
N GLN A 73 -20.92 -19.04 -9.85
CA GLN A 73 -19.50 -19.36 -10.05
C GLN A 73 -18.70 -19.00 -8.78
N PRO A 74 -18.21 -19.98 -7.98
CA PRO A 74 -17.62 -19.66 -6.67
C PRO A 74 -16.26 -18.95 -6.78
N GLY A 75 -15.64 -19.03 -7.96
CA GLY A 75 -14.35 -18.41 -8.27
C GLY A 75 -14.36 -16.88 -8.23
N MET A 76 -15.36 -16.22 -8.84
CA MET A 76 -15.35 -14.77 -9.05
C MET A 76 -15.27 -13.99 -7.72
N PHE A 77 -16.12 -14.34 -6.73
CA PHE A 77 -16.04 -13.69 -5.42
C PHE A 77 -14.69 -13.95 -4.72
N SER A 78 -14.13 -15.16 -4.86
CA SER A 78 -12.87 -15.51 -4.21
C SER A 78 -11.66 -14.74 -4.73
N GLN A 79 -11.69 -14.26 -5.98
CA GLN A 79 -10.67 -13.35 -6.55
C GLN A 79 -10.87 -11.92 -6.04
N ILE A 80 -12.11 -11.43 -6.02
CA ILE A 80 -12.45 -10.07 -5.58
C ILE A 80 -12.05 -9.85 -4.11
N ASP A 81 -12.34 -10.80 -3.23
CA ASP A 81 -12.02 -10.79 -1.80
C ASP A 81 -10.54 -10.43 -1.52
N VAL A 82 -9.61 -11.04 -2.26
CA VAL A 82 -8.15 -10.84 -2.13
C VAL A 82 -7.75 -9.38 -2.35
N LEU A 83 -8.40 -8.67 -3.28
CA LEU A 83 -8.12 -7.26 -3.60
C LEU A 83 -8.32 -6.32 -2.39
N SER A 84 -9.07 -6.76 -1.38
CA SER A 84 -9.40 -5.96 -0.19
C SER A 84 -8.28 -5.89 0.86
N LEU A 85 -7.29 -6.78 0.79
CA LEU A 85 -6.32 -7.11 1.84
C LEU A 85 -5.07 -6.18 1.89
N PRO A 86 -4.36 -6.12 3.03
CA PRO A 86 -3.08 -5.41 3.14
C PRO A 86 -2.03 -6.05 2.23
N GLY A 87 -1.39 -5.25 1.37
CA GLY A 87 -0.40 -5.75 0.40
C GLY A 87 -0.97 -6.64 -0.73
N ALA A 88 -2.29 -6.68 -0.94
CA ALA A 88 -2.93 -7.45 -2.00
C ALA A 88 -2.24 -7.26 -3.37
N GLY A 89 -2.00 -8.37 -4.08
CA GLY A 89 -1.35 -8.37 -5.39
C GLY A 89 0.15 -8.05 -5.41
N LEU A 90 0.80 -7.68 -4.30
CA LEU A 90 2.25 -7.46 -4.32
C LEU A 90 3.01 -8.79 -4.48
N ARG A 91 3.71 -8.95 -5.61
CA ARG A 91 4.70 -10.04 -5.75
C ARG A 91 5.89 -9.72 -4.82
N HIS A 92 6.22 -10.65 -3.92
CA HIS A 92 7.37 -10.49 -3.03
C HIS A 92 8.66 -10.93 -3.72
N LEU A 93 9.59 -10.00 -3.95
CA LEU A 93 10.89 -10.31 -4.54
C LEU A 93 11.94 -10.51 -3.44
N ASP A 94 12.02 -11.76 -2.97
CA ASP A 94 13.12 -12.25 -2.13
C ASP A 94 14.38 -12.46 -2.98
N PHE A 95 15.28 -11.48 -2.93
CA PHE A 95 16.67 -11.69 -3.31
C PHE A 95 17.32 -12.57 -2.25
N GLN A 96 17.66 -13.81 -2.61
CA GLN A 96 18.37 -14.72 -1.72
C GLN A 96 19.79 -14.18 -1.47
N SER A 97 20.08 -13.77 -0.23
CA SER A 97 21.45 -13.59 0.22
C SER A 97 22.11 -14.97 0.32
N ASP A 98 23.15 -15.18 -0.47
CA ASP A 98 24.17 -16.21 -0.29
C ASP A 98 23.68 -17.64 -0.05
N VAL A 99 23.08 -18.23 -1.08
CA VAL A 99 23.03 -19.70 -1.23
C VAL A 99 23.69 -20.07 -2.57
N PRO A 100 24.84 -20.77 -2.57
CA PRO A 100 25.45 -21.27 -3.80
C PRO A 100 24.47 -22.19 -4.54
N SER A 101 24.14 -21.85 -5.79
CA SER A 101 23.13 -22.58 -6.56
C SER A 101 23.58 -24.01 -6.88
N MET A 102 23.09 -24.97 -6.09
CA MET A 102 23.32 -26.41 -6.30
C MET A 102 22.70 -26.95 -7.61
N PHE A 103 22.02 -26.10 -8.39
CA PHE A 103 21.39 -26.47 -9.65
C PHE A 103 22.15 -25.97 -10.90
N GLN A 104 23.27 -25.26 -10.73
CA GLN A 104 24.09 -24.77 -11.85
C GLN A 104 24.63 -25.92 -12.74
N GLY A 105 24.82 -27.12 -12.18
CA GLY A 105 25.39 -28.29 -12.88
C GLY A 105 24.44 -29.06 -13.80
N PHE A 106 23.16 -28.71 -13.90
CA PHE A 106 22.20 -29.46 -14.75
C PHE A 106 22.21 -29.05 -16.23
N TYR A 107 22.99 -28.02 -16.62
CA TYR A 107 23.14 -27.57 -18.00
C TYR A 107 24.51 -27.89 -18.62
N THR A 108 25.47 -28.39 -17.83
CA THR A 108 26.73 -28.93 -18.34
C THR A 108 26.53 -30.38 -18.77
N GLY A 109 26.21 -30.60 -20.05
CA GLY A 109 26.17 -31.92 -20.64
C GLY A 109 27.55 -32.60 -20.58
N ASP A 110 27.58 -33.87 -20.20
CA ASP A 110 28.81 -34.64 -20.04
C ASP A 110 29.46 -34.95 -21.41
N ALA A 111 30.78 -34.76 -21.51
CA ALA A 111 31.51 -34.73 -22.78
C ALA A 111 32.97 -35.18 -22.65
N SER A 112 33.20 -36.34 -22.00
CA SER A 112 34.53 -36.96 -21.97
C SER A 112 34.75 -37.90 -23.16
N GLN A 113 35.86 -37.69 -23.89
CA GLN A 113 36.36 -38.51 -25.02
C GLN A 113 35.54 -38.35 -26.33
N SER A 114 36.13 -38.34 -27.54
CA SER A 114 37.51 -38.66 -27.95
C SER A 114 38.09 -37.66 -28.99
N HIS A 115 39.34 -37.87 -29.41
CA HIS A 115 40.18 -36.86 -30.07
C HIS A 115 40.28 -37.05 -31.60
N VAL A 116 39.67 -36.17 -32.40
CA VAL A 116 39.91 -36.03 -33.85
C VAL A 116 39.95 -34.55 -34.24
N GLN A 117 40.93 -34.14 -35.05
CA GLN A 117 41.03 -32.78 -35.58
C GLN A 117 40.10 -32.59 -36.79
N MET A 118 39.41 -31.44 -36.86
CA MET A 118 38.88 -30.87 -38.10
C MET A 118 38.92 -29.34 -37.99
N GLU A 119 38.92 -28.64 -39.13
CA GLU A 119 39.15 -27.19 -39.21
C GLU A 119 38.03 -26.33 -38.55
N PRO A 120 38.35 -25.10 -38.09
CA PRO A 120 37.38 -24.18 -37.52
C PRO A 120 36.48 -23.58 -38.60
N ILE A 121 35.41 -24.29 -38.96
CA ILE A 121 34.28 -23.70 -39.69
C ILE A 121 33.70 -22.59 -38.80
N ALA A 122 33.72 -21.35 -39.32
CA ALA A 122 33.23 -20.19 -38.60
C ALA A 122 31.73 -20.35 -38.27
N SER A 123 31.43 -20.61 -37.01
CA SER A 123 30.04 -20.60 -36.52
C SER A 123 29.48 -19.17 -36.63
N PRO A 124 28.23 -18.98 -37.08
CA PRO A 124 27.64 -17.65 -37.12
C PRO A 124 27.60 -17.08 -35.70
N LEU A 125 27.88 -15.78 -35.58
CA LEU A 125 27.89 -15.06 -34.30
C LEU A 125 26.58 -15.31 -33.56
N SER A 126 26.69 -15.91 -32.37
CA SER A 126 25.57 -16.07 -31.45
C SER A 126 25.20 -14.69 -30.90
N ASN A 127 24.25 -14.03 -31.57
CA ASN A 127 23.63 -12.78 -31.15
C ASN A 127 22.99 -12.96 -29.77
N THR A 128 23.78 -12.73 -28.72
CA THR A 128 23.26 -12.59 -27.36
C THR A 128 22.36 -11.35 -27.32
N PRO A 129 21.13 -11.45 -26.79
CA PRO A 129 20.19 -10.33 -26.81
C PRO A 129 20.74 -9.17 -25.98
N GLN A 130 21.13 -8.10 -26.68
CA GLN A 130 21.79 -6.93 -26.11
C GLN A 130 20.77 -6.11 -25.30
N SER A 131 20.67 -6.43 -24.02
CA SER A 131 19.81 -5.77 -23.05
C SER A 131 20.52 -4.56 -22.43
N PHE A 132 19.78 -3.46 -22.22
CA PHE A 132 20.33 -2.19 -21.76
C PHE A 132 19.64 -1.70 -20.48
N VAL A 133 20.43 -1.23 -19.52
CA VAL A 133 19.91 -0.62 -18.28
C VAL A 133 20.09 0.90 -18.32
N ARG A 134 19.04 1.63 -17.93
CA ARG A 134 19.10 3.09 -17.77
C ARG A 134 20.09 3.47 -16.67
N SER A 135 21.18 4.11 -17.07
CA SER A 135 22.22 4.67 -16.20
C SER A 135 22.69 6.02 -16.74
N TYR A 136 23.34 6.85 -15.93
CA TYR A 136 23.75 8.21 -16.29
C TYR A 136 25.20 8.47 -15.88
N GLY A 137 25.89 9.39 -16.56
CA GLY A 137 27.34 9.60 -16.41
C GLY A 137 27.74 10.62 -15.33
N SER A 138 26.77 11.31 -14.70
CA SER A 138 27.06 12.42 -13.78
C SER A 138 25.88 12.79 -12.88
N GLU A 139 26.14 13.43 -11.73
CA GLU A 139 25.08 13.92 -10.82
C GLU A 139 24.05 14.84 -11.50
N PRO A 140 24.42 15.81 -12.38
CA PRO A 140 23.43 16.68 -13.03
C PRO A 140 22.50 15.96 -13.99
N GLU A 141 22.94 14.86 -14.63
CA GLU A 141 22.09 14.03 -15.48
C GLU A 141 21.09 13.21 -14.63
N ILE A 142 21.54 12.65 -13.50
CA ILE A 142 20.68 11.96 -12.53
C ILE A 142 19.65 12.95 -11.95
N LEU A 143 20.06 14.19 -11.64
CA LEU A 143 19.18 15.25 -11.17
C LEU A 143 18.16 15.67 -12.24
N ASN A 144 18.57 15.79 -13.51
CA ASN A 144 17.62 16.05 -14.59
C ASN A 144 16.57 14.94 -14.69
N ALA A 145 17.01 13.68 -14.69
CA ALA A 145 16.12 12.52 -14.74
C ALA A 145 15.22 12.39 -13.50
N TYR A 146 15.65 12.84 -12.32
CA TYR A 146 14.76 12.97 -11.15
C TYR A 146 13.58 13.90 -11.44
N TYR A 147 13.82 15.08 -12.02
CA TYR A 147 12.74 15.99 -12.37
C TYR A 147 11.83 15.42 -13.47
N ASP A 148 12.39 14.79 -14.50
CA ASP A 148 11.63 14.28 -15.65
C ASP A 148 10.77 13.03 -15.30
N PHE A 149 11.22 12.18 -14.37
CA PHE A 149 10.59 10.87 -14.10
C PHE A 149 9.99 10.70 -12.69
N ILE A 150 10.47 11.41 -11.67
CA ILE A 150 10.17 11.13 -10.25
C ILE A 150 9.42 12.30 -9.58
N HIS A 151 9.88 13.52 -9.82
CA HIS A 151 9.49 14.71 -9.05
C HIS A 151 7.98 14.98 -9.02
N HIS A 152 7.27 14.88 -10.14
CA HIS A 152 5.82 15.12 -10.21
C HIS A 152 4.99 14.17 -9.30
N TYR A 153 5.53 13.01 -8.94
CA TYR A 153 4.88 12.04 -8.04
C TYR A 153 5.47 12.06 -6.63
N PHE A 154 6.68 12.60 -6.46
CA PHE A 154 7.47 12.54 -5.22
C PHE A 154 8.42 13.76 -5.08
N PRO A 155 7.88 14.96 -4.79
CA PRO A 155 8.64 16.21 -4.72
C PRO A 155 9.42 16.35 -3.40
N ILE A 156 10.47 15.53 -3.25
CA ILE A 156 11.40 15.55 -2.10
C ILE A 156 12.48 16.65 -2.21
N LEU A 157 12.81 17.09 -3.42
CA LEU A 157 13.70 18.22 -3.66
C LEU A 157 12.90 19.51 -3.92
N PRO A 158 13.49 20.71 -3.73
CA PRO A 158 12.92 22.00 -4.14
C PRO A 158 12.66 22.09 -5.67
N PRO A 159 12.20 23.26 -6.19
CA PRO A 159 12.09 23.49 -7.63
C PRO A 159 13.41 23.32 -8.39
N ARG A 160 13.31 23.04 -9.70
CA ARG A 160 14.46 22.86 -10.60
C ARG A 160 15.27 24.15 -10.74
N ALA A 161 16.50 24.16 -10.23
CA ALA A 161 17.40 25.32 -10.22
C ALA A 161 18.11 25.63 -11.57
N SER A 162 17.97 24.77 -12.59
CA SER A 162 18.53 24.94 -13.93
C SER A 162 17.47 24.68 -15.01
N PRO A 163 17.63 25.17 -16.25
CA PRO A 163 16.72 24.80 -17.34
C PRO A 163 16.67 23.27 -17.57
N PRO A 164 15.53 22.72 -18.03
CA PRO A 164 15.43 21.30 -18.40
C PRO A 164 16.46 20.89 -19.47
N CYS A 165 17.12 19.77 -19.23
CA CYS A 165 18.08 19.17 -20.16
C CYS A 165 17.44 18.01 -20.94
N ARG A 166 18.16 17.48 -21.94
CA ARG A 166 17.72 16.26 -22.65
C ARG A 166 18.05 15.03 -21.82
N ASP A 167 17.14 14.06 -21.80
CA ASP A 167 17.39 12.72 -21.27
C ASP A 167 18.47 12.03 -22.10
N ARG A 168 19.56 11.61 -21.44
CA ARG A 168 20.75 11.03 -22.07
C ARG A 168 21.28 9.86 -21.24
N PRO A 169 20.56 8.73 -21.21
CA PRO A 169 21.07 7.55 -20.56
C PRO A 169 22.26 6.98 -21.34
N LEU A 170 23.20 6.34 -20.63
CA LEU A 170 24.41 5.77 -21.20
C LEU A 170 24.06 4.53 -22.06
N GLN A 171 24.46 4.55 -23.33
CA GLN A 171 24.29 3.44 -24.26
C GLN A 171 25.31 2.31 -23.99
N TYR A 172 25.19 1.65 -22.84
CA TYR A 172 26.03 0.51 -22.46
C TYR A 172 25.19 -0.76 -22.25
N SER A 173 25.67 -1.86 -22.84
CA SER A 173 25.13 -3.21 -22.61
C SER A 173 25.83 -3.82 -21.40
N VAL A 174 25.09 -4.09 -20.33
CA VAL A 174 25.65 -4.83 -19.18
C VAL A 174 25.71 -6.32 -19.56
N SER A 175 26.81 -6.71 -20.20
CA SER A 175 27.08 -8.09 -20.60
C SER A 175 26.93 -9.03 -19.41
N CYS A 176 26.13 -10.09 -19.57
CA CYS A 176 25.84 -11.03 -18.51
C CYS A 176 26.98 -12.05 -18.33
N SER A 177 28.11 -11.61 -17.73
CA SER A 177 29.16 -12.55 -17.32
C SER A 177 28.63 -13.44 -16.19
N SER A 178 28.83 -14.76 -16.33
CA SER A 178 28.32 -15.78 -15.40
C SER A 178 29.21 -15.99 -14.16
N SER A 179 30.14 -15.06 -13.92
CA SER A 179 31.12 -15.06 -12.84
C SER A 179 30.65 -14.18 -11.67
N PRO A 180 30.37 -14.75 -10.47
CA PRO A 180 29.89 -14.01 -9.30
C PRO A 180 30.99 -13.16 -8.60
N SER A 181 32.00 -12.72 -9.35
CA SER A 181 33.19 -12.01 -8.86
C SER A 181 33.46 -10.68 -9.56
N GLU A 182 32.67 -10.33 -10.59
CA GLU A 182 32.75 -9.02 -11.23
C GLU A 182 31.66 -8.11 -10.63
N GLU A 183 32.07 -7.08 -9.88
CA GLU A 183 31.18 -6.01 -9.43
C GLU A 183 30.62 -5.32 -10.70
N ALA A 184 29.30 -5.36 -10.89
CA ALA A 184 28.65 -4.97 -12.15
C ALA A 184 29.11 -3.57 -12.60
N LEU A 185 29.82 -3.49 -13.73
CA LEU A 185 30.66 -2.36 -14.10
C LEU A 185 29.88 -1.03 -14.19
N MET A 186 29.90 -0.27 -13.09
CA MET A 186 29.31 1.06 -13.00
C MET A 186 30.24 2.08 -13.68
N MET A 187 29.98 2.39 -14.95
CA MET A 187 30.73 3.40 -15.72
C MET A 187 30.77 4.77 -15.02
N TYR A 188 29.72 5.10 -14.27
CA TYR A 188 29.71 6.15 -13.26
C TYR A 188 29.15 5.57 -11.95
N ARG A 189 29.82 5.84 -10.82
CA ARG A 189 29.36 5.49 -9.47
C ARG A 189 28.88 6.77 -8.79
N PRO A 190 27.56 6.96 -8.59
CA PRO A 190 27.03 8.18 -7.97
C PRO A 190 27.56 8.37 -6.53
N ARG A 191 27.79 9.63 -6.15
CA ARG A 191 28.54 10.03 -4.93
C ARG A 191 27.66 10.37 -3.73
N SER A 192 26.36 10.56 -3.95
CA SER A 192 25.39 10.86 -2.91
C SER A 192 24.52 9.62 -2.64
N PRO A 193 24.17 9.30 -1.38
CA PRO A 193 23.19 8.26 -1.10
C PRO A 193 21.84 8.56 -1.78
N LEU A 194 21.50 9.84 -1.95
CA LEU A 194 20.29 10.26 -2.66
C LEU A 194 20.40 9.98 -4.16
N SER A 195 21.55 10.28 -4.79
CA SER A 195 21.72 10.01 -6.22
C SER A 195 21.83 8.52 -6.53
N LEU A 196 22.39 7.72 -5.62
CA LEU A 196 22.35 6.25 -5.67
C LEU A 196 20.92 5.71 -5.56
N ALA A 197 20.13 6.20 -4.60
CA ALA A 197 18.72 5.80 -4.43
C ALA A 197 17.84 6.21 -5.61
N ILE A 198 18.03 7.42 -6.16
CA ILE A 198 17.37 7.88 -7.38
C ILE A 198 17.78 7.01 -8.57
N SER A 199 19.07 6.71 -8.73
CA SER A 199 19.57 5.84 -9.80
C SER A 199 18.98 4.42 -9.71
N ALA A 200 18.78 3.88 -8.50
CA ALA A 200 18.12 2.59 -8.31
C ALA A 200 16.66 2.58 -8.81
N VAL A 201 15.94 3.71 -8.71
CA VAL A 201 14.59 3.86 -9.29
C VAL A 201 14.65 4.08 -10.80
N LEU A 202 15.58 4.90 -11.29
CA LEU A 202 15.74 5.19 -12.72
C LEU A 202 16.18 3.93 -13.50
N ALA A 203 17.05 3.09 -12.94
CA ALA A 203 17.48 1.82 -13.55
C ALA A 203 16.33 0.84 -13.87
N LEU A 204 15.21 0.96 -13.16
CA LEU A 204 14.01 0.17 -13.44
C LEU A 204 13.23 0.67 -14.66
N ILE A 205 13.48 1.89 -15.15
CA ILE A 205 12.80 2.44 -16.33
C ILE A 205 13.45 1.88 -17.60
N PRO A 206 12.68 1.39 -18.59
CA PRO A 206 13.22 0.95 -19.88
C PRO A 206 14.21 1.93 -20.50
N HIS A 207 15.31 1.39 -21.04
CA HIS A 207 16.30 2.16 -21.77
C HIS A 207 15.78 2.45 -23.20
N PRO A 208 15.90 3.68 -23.74
CA PRO A 208 15.32 4.03 -25.05
C PRO A 208 15.89 3.25 -26.24
N SER A 209 17.08 2.64 -26.11
CA SER A 209 17.71 1.82 -27.14
C SER A 209 17.65 0.31 -26.87
N ASP A 210 16.87 -0.15 -25.87
CA ASP A 210 16.60 -1.59 -25.68
C ASP A 210 15.58 -2.08 -26.74
N PRO A 211 15.90 -3.09 -27.56
CA PRO A 211 14.99 -3.60 -28.58
C PRO A 211 13.84 -4.46 -28.00
N ASP A 212 13.99 -5.07 -26.83
CA ASP A 212 12.89 -5.72 -26.10
C ASP A 212 13.04 -5.55 -24.58
N PRO A 213 12.65 -4.37 -24.05
CA PRO A 213 12.66 -4.13 -22.61
C PRO A 213 11.63 -4.99 -21.85
N SER A 214 10.70 -5.64 -22.56
CA SER A 214 9.78 -6.63 -21.99
C SER A 214 10.38 -8.04 -21.87
N SER A 215 11.57 -8.28 -22.43
CA SER A 215 12.24 -9.57 -22.32
C SER A 215 12.58 -9.89 -20.86
N SER A 216 12.51 -11.18 -20.50
CA SER A 216 12.89 -11.66 -19.16
C SER A 216 14.36 -11.33 -18.83
N ALA A 217 15.22 -11.26 -19.85
CA ALA A 217 16.62 -10.82 -19.72
C ALA A 217 16.71 -9.32 -19.34
N SER A 218 16.09 -8.41 -20.11
CA SER A 218 16.12 -6.97 -19.80
C SER A 218 15.45 -6.64 -18.46
N VAL A 219 14.37 -7.35 -18.08
CA VAL A 219 13.77 -7.22 -16.75
C VAL A 219 14.73 -7.69 -15.65
N PHE A 220 15.34 -8.88 -15.79
CA PHE A 220 16.32 -9.40 -14.83
C PHE A 220 17.52 -8.46 -14.67
N GLN A 221 18.04 -7.93 -15.78
CA GLN A 221 19.21 -7.06 -15.82
C GLN A 221 18.92 -5.71 -15.15
N ARG A 222 17.81 -5.03 -15.50
CA ARG A 222 17.33 -3.81 -14.84
C ARG A 222 17.15 -4.03 -13.34
N ARG A 223 16.47 -5.10 -12.93
CA ARG A 223 16.25 -5.47 -11.53
C ARG A 223 17.54 -5.63 -10.75
N THR A 224 18.52 -6.35 -11.32
CA THR A 224 19.78 -6.67 -10.65
C THR A 224 20.63 -5.42 -10.44
N TYR A 225 20.78 -4.60 -11.49
CA TYR A 225 21.53 -3.34 -11.42
C TYR A 225 20.86 -2.32 -10.47
N ALA A 226 19.53 -2.21 -10.51
CA ALA A 226 18.75 -1.42 -9.55
C ALA A 226 18.94 -1.91 -8.10
N HIS A 227 19.06 -3.23 -7.88
CA HIS A 227 19.31 -3.77 -6.55
C HIS A 227 20.73 -3.44 -6.05
N SER A 228 21.75 -3.57 -6.89
CA SER A 228 23.12 -3.18 -6.55
C SER A 228 23.22 -1.69 -6.18
N LEU A 229 22.55 -0.81 -6.93
CA LEU A 229 22.46 0.62 -6.60
C LEU A 229 21.73 0.87 -5.28
N ALA A 230 20.64 0.15 -5.00
CA ALA A 230 19.92 0.25 -3.73
C ALA A 230 20.75 -0.28 -2.55
N GLN A 231 21.53 -1.36 -2.71
CA GLN A 231 22.45 -1.85 -1.70
C GLN A 231 23.57 -0.84 -1.42
N LEU A 232 24.17 -0.27 -2.46
CA LEU A 232 25.20 0.76 -2.36
C LEU A 232 24.68 2.05 -1.69
N ALA A 233 23.46 2.49 -2.03
CA ALA A 233 22.80 3.61 -1.35
C ALA A 233 22.68 3.36 0.17
N ASN A 234 22.24 2.17 0.57
CA ASN A 234 22.12 1.81 1.99
C ASN A 234 23.48 1.75 2.70
N SER A 235 24.50 1.15 2.09
CA SER A 235 25.86 1.14 2.66
C SER A 235 26.44 2.55 2.82
N THR A 236 26.12 3.46 1.89
CA THR A 236 26.50 4.88 1.95
C THR A 236 25.75 5.62 3.07
N ILE A 237 24.44 5.36 3.25
CA ILE A 237 23.67 5.88 4.39
C ILE A 237 24.25 5.38 5.73
N GLU A 238 24.49 4.08 5.84
CA GLU A 238 24.96 3.43 7.06
C GLU A 238 26.35 3.96 7.46
N THR A 239 27.29 4.11 6.51
CA THR A 239 28.61 4.71 6.76
C THR A 239 28.58 6.21 7.09
N GLU A 240 27.71 7.00 6.46
CA GLU A 240 27.56 8.44 6.81
C GLU A 240 26.92 8.63 8.19
N CYS A 241 25.95 7.79 8.57
CA CYS A 241 25.36 7.83 9.92
C CYS A 241 26.38 7.40 10.99
N ASP A 242 27.16 6.35 10.74
CA ASP A 242 28.24 5.93 11.64
C ASP A 242 29.31 7.03 11.80
N LEU A 243 29.59 7.83 10.77
CA LEU A 243 30.48 8.99 10.85
C LEU A 243 29.89 10.13 11.70
N GLU A 244 28.62 10.48 11.55
CA GLU A 244 27.96 11.46 12.45
C GLU A 244 28.03 10.99 13.92
N MET A 245 27.82 9.69 14.17
CA MET A 245 27.86 9.10 15.52
C MET A 245 29.27 8.94 16.10
N SER A 246 30.28 8.62 15.27
CA SER A 246 31.68 8.43 15.71
C SER A 246 32.33 9.70 16.27
N SER A 247 31.73 10.87 16.04
CA SER A 247 32.14 12.16 16.62
C SER A 247 32.08 12.23 18.16
N THR A 248 31.52 11.23 18.85
CA THR A 248 31.20 11.30 20.29
C THR A 248 32.30 10.77 21.22
N ASP A 249 33.52 11.31 21.14
CA ASP A 249 34.38 11.38 22.34
C ASP A 249 33.73 12.39 23.32
N PRO A 250 33.27 11.97 24.51
CA PRO A 250 32.58 12.88 25.44
C PRO A 250 33.44 14.08 25.87
N GLY A 251 34.77 13.99 25.79
CA GLY A 251 35.68 15.10 26.08
C GLY A 251 35.87 16.09 24.93
N ARG A 252 35.45 15.74 23.70
CA ARG A 252 35.61 16.57 22.49
C ARG A 252 34.30 16.93 21.78
N ALA A 253 33.18 16.28 22.11
CA ALA A 253 31.87 16.52 21.50
C ALA A 253 31.32 17.96 21.65
N LEU A 254 31.88 18.77 22.56
CA LEU A 254 31.56 20.20 22.74
C LEU A 254 32.55 21.15 22.03
N SER A 255 33.61 20.62 21.41
CA SER A 255 34.78 21.37 20.95
C SER A 255 35.18 21.07 19.50
N ALA A 256 34.85 19.88 19.00
CA ALA A 256 35.03 19.51 17.61
C ALA A 256 33.85 20.03 16.76
N ALA A 257 34.14 20.62 15.60
CA ALA A 257 33.14 20.72 14.54
C ALA A 257 32.73 19.30 14.13
N ARG A 258 31.43 19.06 13.91
CA ARG A 258 30.91 17.76 13.47
C ARG A 258 31.65 17.31 12.20
N PRO A 259 32.00 16.02 12.05
CA PRO A 259 32.63 15.52 10.83
C PRO A 259 31.73 15.80 9.63
N PHE A 260 32.23 16.61 8.71
CA PHE A 260 31.49 17.06 7.53
C PHE A 260 31.77 16.14 6.34
N VAL A 261 30.71 15.64 5.68
CA VAL A 261 30.84 14.85 4.46
C VAL A 261 31.30 15.78 3.34
N SER A 262 32.59 15.71 2.99
CA SER A 262 33.23 16.58 1.99
C SER A 262 32.86 16.21 0.54
N ARG A 263 31.56 16.26 0.20
CA ARG A 263 31.06 16.22 -1.17
C ARG A 263 30.36 17.52 -1.57
N GLU A 264 30.23 17.70 -2.88
CA GLU A 264 29.31 18.67 -3.46
C GLU A 264 27.85 18.23 -3.19
N ARG A 265 26.94 19.20 -3.04
CA ARG A 265 25.49 18.94 -2.84
C ARG A 265 24.90 18.36 -4.13
N PHE A 266 24.05 17.34 -4.01
CA PHE A 266 23.32 16.80 -5.16
C PHE A 266 22.34 17.82 -5.79
N HIS A 267 21.81 18.74 -4.98
CA HIS A 267 20.97 19.85 -5.45
C HIS A 267 21.41 21.15 -4.77
N PRO A 268 21.56 22.29 -5.48
CA PRO A 268 22.13 23.52 -4.91
C PRO A 268 21.37 24.05 -3.69
N GLN A 269 20.04 23.91 -3.68
CA GLN A 269 19.13 24.32 -2.60
C GLN A 269 18.82 23.20 -1.59
N THR A 270 19.59 22.11 -1.57
CA THR A 270 19.46 21.02 -0.59
C THR A 270 20.80 20.82 0.13
N PRO A 271 20.86 20.88 1.47
CA PRO A 271 22.11 20.69 2.20
C PRO A 271 22.46 19.19 2.27
N VAL A 272 23.76 18.89 2.29
CA VAL A 272 24.30 17.52 2.18
C VAL A 272 23.77 16.58 3.26
N ASP A 273 23.50 17.10 4.46
CA ASP A 273 23.08 16.34 5.63
C ASP A 273 21.62 15.84 5.58
N LEU A 274 20.81 16.33 4.63
CA LEU A 274 19.51 15.74 4.32
C LEU A 274 19.59 14.55 3.35
N GLU A 275 20.68 14.38 2.61
CA GLU A 275 20.70 13.44 1.48
C GLU A 275 20.52 11.98 1.94
N CYS A 276 21.03 11.59 3.11
CA CYS A 276 20.78 10.26 3.71
C CYS A 276 19.29 10.04 4.03
N LEU A 277 18.63 11.05 4.60
CA LEU A 277 17.19 11.03 4.92
C LEU A 277 16.37 10.91 3.64
N LEU A 278 16.63 11.77 2.65
CA LEU A 278 15.92 11.77 1.38
C LEU A 278 16.13 10.45 0.61
N ALA A 279 17.33 9.87 0.65
CA ALA A 279 17.62 8.55 0.10
C ALA A 279 16.76 7.45 0.74
N LEU A 280 16.63 7.44 2.07
CA LEU A 280 15.77 6.49 2.78
C LEU A 280 14.29 6.61 2.39
N LEU A 281 13.79 7.81 2.06
CA LEU A 281 12.43 8.01 1.55
C LEU A 281 12.26 7.39 0.15
N VAL A 282 13.21 7.59 -0.76
CA VAL A 282 13.20 6.96 -2.09
C VAL A 282 13.29 5.43 -1.97
N LEU A 283 14.20 4.92 -1.14
CA LEU A 283 14.38 3.49 -0.89
C LEU A 283 13.17 2.83 -0.20
N SER A 284 12.42 3.58 0.63
CA SER A 284 11.15 3.12 1.19
C SER A 284 10.12 2.83 0.08
N VAL A 285 10.02 3.71 -0.93
CA VAL A 285 9.13 3.48 -2.08
C VAL A 285 9.64 2.35 -2.97
N TYR A 286 10.95 2.24 -3.21
CA TYR A 286 11.55 1.11 -3.96
C TYR A 286 11.26 -0.26 -3.29
N GLU A 287 11.43 -0.38 -1.96
CA GLU A 287 11.12 -1.61 -1.22
C GLU A 287 9.61 -1.95 -1.29
N TYR A 288 8.73 -0.95 -1.40
CA TYR A 288 7.31 -1.16 -1.67
C TYR A 288 7.04 -1.61 -3.12
N SER A 289 7.39 -0.79 -4.12
CA SER A 289 6.90 -0.96 -5.50
C SER A 289 7.72 -1.93 -6.36
N GLN A 290 9.03 -2.04 -6.13
CA GLN A 290 9.86 -3.00 -6.85
C GLN A 290 9.92 -4.34 -6.13
N ARG A 291 9.92 -4.35 -4.80
CA ARG A 291 10.18 -5.58 -4.01
C ARG A 291 8.98 -6.19 -3.28
N GLY A 292 7.87 -5.46 -3.13
CA GLY A 292 6.72 -5.92 -2.35
C GLY A 292 7.03 -6.15 -0.87
N ASN A 293 8.07 -5.51 -0.32
CA ASN A 293 8.58 -5.76 1.03
C ASN A 293 8.16 -4.64 2.00
N LEU A 294 6.93 -4.76 2.49
CA LEU A 294 6.31 -3.79 3.41
C LEU A 294 7.09 -3.61 4.73
N LEU A 295 7.80 -4.66 5.19
CA LEU A 295 8.62 -4.59 6.40
C LEU A 295 9.85 -3.70 6.19
N LYS A 296 10.59 -3.90 5.10
CA LYS A 296 11.76 -3.05 4.76
C LYS A 296 11.34 -1.63 4.38
N MET A 297 10.21 -1.45 3.68
CA MET A 297 9.60 -0.13 3.46
C MET A 297 9.43 0.64 4.77
N ARG A 298 8.77 0.03 5.77
CA ARG A 298 8.56 0.63 7.10
C ARG A 298 9.87 0.83 7.87
N TYR A 299 10.83 -0.09 7.74
CA TYR A 299 12.14 0.05 8.37
C TYR A 299 12.92 1.26 7.83
N ARG A 300 12.94 1.48 6.50
CA ARG A 300 13.62 2.64 5.89
C ARG A 300 12.90 3.96 6.19
N ALA A 301 11.56 3.98 6.18
CA ALA A 301 10.79 5.14 6.64
C ALA A 301 11.02 5.45 8.14
N GLY A 302 11.20 4.43 8.98
CA GLY A 302 11.53 4.58 10.40
C GLY A 302 12.93 5.16 10.63
N GLN A 303 13.94 4.76 9.85
CA GLN A 303 15.26 5.39 9.88
C GLN A 303 15.20 6.87 9.46
N ALA A 304 14.45 7.19 8.39
CA ALA A 304 14.27 8.57 7.94
C ALA A 304 13.62 9.43 9.04
N LEU A 305 12.65 8.86 9.77
CA LEU A 305 12.01 9.52 10.92
C LEU A 305 13.01 9.80 12.06
N SER A 306 13.85 8.83 12.45
CA SER A 306 14.88 9.08 13.48
C SER A 306 15.77 10.25 13.09
N ILE A 307 16.34 10.23 11.87
CA ILE A 307 17.21 11.29 11.36
C ILE A 307 16.47 12.65 11.31
N ALA A 308 15.19 12.66 10.94
CA ALA A 308 14.37 13.86 10.91
C ALA A 308 14.09 14.44 12.31
N LEU A 309 13.92 13.58 13.32
CA LEU A 309 13.74 14.00 14.71
C LEU A 309 15.06 14.47 15.33
N ASP A 310 16.17 13.76 15.11
CA ASP A 310 17.51 14.12 15.58
C ASP A 310 17.99 15.46 14.99
N LYS A 311 17.68 15.72 13.71
CA LYS A 311 17.91 17.03 13.05
C LYS A 311 16.79 18.06 13.33
N SER A 312 15.83 17.75 14.22
CA SER A 312 14.73 18.62 14.67
C SER A 312 13.85 19.22 13.56
N LEU A 313 13.71 18.51 12.43
CA LEU A 313 12.98 18.98 11.25
C LEU A 313 11.46 19.08 11.46
N HIS A 314 10.95 18.60 12.60
CA HIS A 314 9.53 18.62 12.97
C HIS A 314 9.07 19.96 13.60
N SER A 315 10.00 20.74 14.15
CA SER A 315 9.73 21.98 14.89
C SER A 315 10.41 23.22 14.27
N GLN A 316 10.72 23.16 12.97
CA GLN A 316 11.58 24.12 12.30
C GLN A 316 10.80 25.25 11.61
N VAL A 317 10.86 26.45 12.18
CA VAL A 317 10.09 27.63 11.72
C VAL A 317 10.91 28.62 10.87
N GLY A 318 12.24 28.58 10.95
CA GLY A 318 13.13 29.54 10.26
C GLY A 318 13.05 29.50 8.73
N ASN A 319 13.38 30.63 8.08
CA ASN A 319 13.34 30.79 6.62
C ASN A 319 14.72 31.20 6.07
N ASP A 320 15.45 30.26 5.48
CA ASP A 320 16.72 30.46 4.76
C ASP A 320 16.69 29.74 3.39
N GLU A 321 17.81 29.75 2.65
CA GLU A 321 17.95 29.13 1.32
C GLU A 321 17.66 27.61 1.27
N PHE A 322 17.72 26.91 2.41
CA PHE A 322 17.46 25.47 2.55
C PHE A 322 16.13 25.16 3.25
N SER A 323 15.35 26.16 3.68
CA SER A 323 14.10 25.92 4.40
C SER A 323 13.08 25.11 3.60
N GLU A 324 12.97 25.32 2.29
CA GLU A 324 12.04 24.53 1.48
C GLU A 324 12.46 23.06 1.40
N ALA A 325 13.77 22.76 1.25
CA ALA A 325 14.27 21.39 1.29
C ALA A 325 14.01 20.70 2.64
N ARG A 326 14.13 21.43 3.76
CA ARG A 326 13.88 20.89 5.12
C ARG A 326 12.38 20.68 5.39
N ARG A 327 11.51 21.57 4.90
CA ARG A 327 10.04 21.35 4.92
C ARG A 327 9.64 20.13 4.11
N ARG A 328 10.18 19.97 2.88
CA ARG A 328 9.91 18.80 2.03
C ARG A 328 10.44 17.52 2.67
N ALA A 329 11.66 17.53 3.21
CA ALA A 329 12.23 16.41 3.95
C ALA A 329 11.36 15.97 5.14
N TRP A 330 10.90 16.92 5.98
CA TRP A 330 9.99 16.62 7.08
C TRP A 330 8.64 16.05 6.60
N TRP A 331 7.93 16.78 5.76
CA TRP A 331 6.55 16.41 5.38
C TRP A 331 6.50 15.16 4.49
N MET A 332 7.53 14.89 3.70
CA MET A 332 7.67 13.60 2.98
C MET A 332 8.09 12.45 3.90
N THR A 333 8.84 12.71 4.99
CA THR A 333 9.11 11.71 6.03
C THR A 333 7.83 11.32 6.77
N TYR A 334 7.08 12.31 7.23
CA TYR A 334 5.74 12.14 7.80
C TYR A 334 4.83 11.33 6.85
N TYR A 335 4.77 11.72 5.57
CA TYR A 335 4.00 11.03 4.53
C TYR A 335 4.40 9.55 4.40
N CYS A 336 5.69 9.23 4.29
CA CYS A 336 6.18 7.86 4.13
C CYS A 336 5.94 6.99 5.37
N VAL A 337 6.12 7.52 6.58
CA VAL A 337 5.82 6.81 7.83
C VAL A 337 4.33 6.43 7.88
N ILE A 338 3.44 7.39 7.62
CA ILE A 338 2.00 7.15 7.59
C ILE A 338 1.61 6.21 6.43
N GLN A 339 2.25 6.32 5.26
CA GLN A 339 1.99 5.43 4.12
C GLN A 339 2.35 3.98 4.45
N GLY A 340 3.47 3.74 5.15
CA GLY A 340 3.87 2.41 5.62
C GLY A 340 2.83 1.75 6.54
N SER A 341 2.18 2.55 7.39
CA SER A 341 1.07 2.11 8.24
C SER A 341 -0.22 1.87 7.47
N ILE A 342 -0.56 2.69 6.46
CA ILE A 342 -1.71 2.49 5.57
C ILE A 342 -1.60 1.17 4.77
N VAL A 343 -0.47 0.93 4.09
CA VAL A 343 -0.33 -0.24 3.20
C VAL A 343 -0.19 -1.56 3.97
N SER A 344 0.44 -1.51 5.14
CA SER A 344 0.60 -2.69 6.02
C SER A 344 -0.62 -2.93 6.91
N THR A 345 -1.54 -1.98 7.03
CA THR A 345 -2.65 -1.98 8.00
C THR A 345 -2.12 -2.24 9.42
N THR A 346 -1.31 -1.29 9.91
CA THR A 346 -0.68 -1.33 11.24
C THR A 346 -0.73 0.06 11.88
N PRO A 347 -0.67 0.16 13.23
CA PRO A 347 -0.63 1.45 13.91
C PRO A 347 0.47 2.39 13.36
N PRO A 348 0.20 3.71 13.28
CA PRO A 348 1.23 4.73 13.05
C PRO A 348 2.38 4.62 14.04
N ALA A 349 3.60 4.89 13.58
CA ALA A 349 4.78 5.02 14.43
C ALA A 349 4.88 6.42 15.10
N ILE A 350 3.99 7.35 14.73
CA ILE A 350 3.92 8.74 15.20
C ILE A 350 2.47 9.11 15.53
N VAL A 351 2.27 10.10 16.40
CA VAL A 351 0.96 10.70 16.62
C VAL A 351 0.59 11.52 15.37
N ILE A 352 -0.57 11.23 14.77
CA ILE A 352 -1.02 11.80 13.48
C ILE A 352 -1.15 13.33 13.54
N ASN A 353 -1.58 13.85 14.69
CA ASN A 353 -1.81 15.27 14.97
C ASN A 353 -0.99 15.71 16.19
N ASP A 354 0.31 15.43 16.21
CA ASP A 354 1.18 15.85 17.32
C ASP A 354 1.34 17.38 17.33
N PRO A 355 1.00 18.10 18.43
CA PRO A 355 1.17 19.55 18.50
C PRO A 355 2.63 20.00 18.50
N GLN A 356 3.61 19.09 18.63
CA GLN A 356 5.04 19.40 18.47
C GLN A 356 5.46 19.55 16.99
N PHE A 357 4.60 19.15 16.03
CA PHE A 357 4.90 19.22 14.60
C PHE A 357 4.60 20.63 14.04
N THR A 358 5.43 21.61 14.39
CA THR A 358 5.24 23.03 14.06
C THR A 358 5.92 23.50 12.76
N THR A 359 6.63 22.62 12.05
CA THR A 359 7.27 22.96 10.76
C THR A 359 6.21 23.35 9.70
N PRO A 360 6.29 24.55 9.08
CA PRO A 360 5.35 24.96 8.05
C PRO A 360 5.30 23.99 6.86
N TYR A 361 4.17 23.94 6.15
CA TYR A 361 4.08 23.20 4.89
C TYR A 361 5.03 23.79 3.83
N PRO A 362 5.58 22.97 2.92
CA PRO A 362 6.24 23.47 1.71
C PRO A 362 5.21 24.13 0.78
N SER A 363 5.68 24.85 -0.24
CA SER A 363 4.80 25.68 -1.09
C SER A 363 5.08 25.49 -2.58
N PHE A 364 4.04 25.24 -3.37
CA PHE A 364 4.10 25.37 -4.82
C PHE A 364 3.69 26.80 -5.22
N SER A 365 4.44 27.45 -6.11
CA SER A 365 4.12 28.80 -6.58
C SER A 365 2.78 28.87 -7.34
N SER A 366 2.33 27.76 -7.92
CA SER A 366 1.04 27.62 -8.60
C SER A 366 -0.12 27.21 -7.69
N ASP A 367 0.14 26.75 -6.45
CA ASP A 367 -0.86 26.16 -5.56
C ASP A 367 -0.40 26.16 -4.10
N ALA A 368 -0.76 27.21 -3.36
CA ALA A 368 -0.38 27.37 -1.96
C ALA A 368 -0.95 26.28 -1.04
N GLU A 369 -2.06 25.64 -1.39
CA GLU A 369 -2.75 24.67 -0.53
C GLU A 369 -2.38 23.21 -0.82
N GLY A 370 -1.75 22.92 -1.96
CA GLY A 370 -1.54 21.55 -2.45
C GLY A 370 -0.85 20.62 -1.44
N TRP A 371 0.13 21.14 -0.69
CA TRP A 371 0.80 20.40 0.38
C TRP A 371 -0.10 20.16 1.61
N SER A 372 -0.82 21.18 2.08
CA SER A 372 -1.78 21.01 3.19
C SER A 372 -2.91 20.02 2.85
N ILE A 373 -3.38 20.03 1.60
CA ILE A 373 -4.40 19.09 1.10
C ILE A 373 -3.82 17.66 1.03
N LEU A 374 -2.57 17.50 0.58
CA LEU A 374 -1.88 16.19 0.57
C LEU A 374 -1.72 15.59 1.97
N ILE A 375 -1.27 16.39 2.93
CA ILE A 375 -1.07 15.93 4.31
C ILE A 375 -2.41 15.60 4.98
N GLN A 376 -3.44 16.43 4.79
CA GLN A 376 -4.79 16.11 5.27
C GLN A 376 -5.36 14.83 4.62
N ALA A 377 -5.20 14.66 3.30
CA ALA A 377 -5.61 13.43 2.61
C ALA A 377 -4.88 12.18 3.14
N GLN A 378 -3.62 12.32 3.54
CA GLN A 378 -2.83 11.26 4.17
C GLN A 378 -3.31 10.95 5.60
N GLN A 379 -3.65 11.97 6.39
CA GLN A 379 -4.23 11.85 7.74
C GLN A 379 -5.61 11.19 7.72
N VAL A 380 -6.48 11.59 6.78
CA VAL A 380 -7.80 11.01 6.55
C VAL A 380 -7.69 9.52 6.18
N LEU A 381 -6.79 9.17 5.24
CA LEU A 381 -6.65 7.79 4.75
C LEU A 381 -6.09 6.82 5.82
N VAL A 382 -5.19 7.26 6.70
CA VAL A 382 -4.75 6.41 7.83
C VAL A 382 -5.85 6.28 8.89
N SER A 383 -6.61 7.35 9.16
CA SER A 383 -7.71 7.33 10.13
C SER A 383 -8.86 6.41 9.68
N ALA A 384 -9.18 6.41 8.38
CA ALA A 384 -10.11 5.46 7.75
C ALA A 384 -9.57 4.02 7.69
N THR A 385 -8.24 3.83 7.72
CA THR A 385 -7.63 2.50 7.83
C THR A 385 -7.74 1.96 9.26
N GLN A 386 -7.44 2.78 10.27
CA GLN A 386 -7.66 2.42 11.68
C GLN A 386 -9.13 2.13 12.00
N PHE A 387 -10.07 2.87 11.39
CA PHE A 387 -11.50 2.61 11.54
C PHE A 387 -11.90 1.19 11.10
N ILE A 388 -11.30 0.66 10.03
CA ILE A 388 -11.49 -0.74 9.62
C ILE A 388 -10.95 -1.72 10.66
N ASP A 389 -9.77 -1.44 11.25
CA ASP A 389 -9.21 -2.31 12.30
C ASP A 389 -10.09 -2.33 13.55
N ASP A 390 -10.61 -1.17 13.95
CA ASP A 390 -11.47 -1.03 15.14
C ASP A 390 -12.87 -1.60 14.91
N LEU A 391 -13.41 -1.47 13.69
CA LEU A 391 -14.63 -2.15 13.25
C LEU A 391 -14.48 -3.68 13.31
N ASN A 392 -13.39 -4.23 12.76
CA ASN A 392 -13.11 -5.66 12.80
C ASN A 392 -13.03 -6.19 14.25
N LYS A 393 -12.32 -5.49 15.14
CA LYS A 393 -12.26 -5.84 16.58
C LYS A 393 -13.64 -5.85 17.24
N CYS A 394 -14.52 -4.90 16.91
CA CYS A 394 -15.86 -4.84 17.49
C CYS A 394 -16.78 -5.94 16.94
N LEU A 395 -16.64 -6.31 15.67
CA LEU A 395 -17.35 -7.45 15.09
C LEU A 395 -16.95 -8.77 15.77
N SER A 396 -15.64 -9.00 15.96
CA SER A 396 -15.14 -10.21 16.65
C SER A 396 -15.49 -10.26 18.15
N SER A 397 -15.67 -9.12 18.81
CA SER A 397 -15.96 -9.04 20.26
C SER A 397 -17.43 -8.82 20.60
N GLN A 398 -18.31 -8.67 19.59
CA GLN A 398 -19.75 -8.40 19.74
C GLN A 398 -20.06 -7.16 20.61
N SER A 399 -19.15 -6.18 20.62
CA SER A 399 -19.25 -4.97 21.43
C SER A 399 -20.22 -3.94 20.84
N SER A 400 -20.63 -2.95 21.65
CA SER A 400 -21.49 -1.86 21.20
C SER A 400 -20.82 -1.02 20.10
N MET A 401 -21.52 -0.86 18.98
CA MET A 401 -21.03 -0.20 17.77
C MET A 401 -21.17 1.34 17.78
N HIS A 402 -21.78 1.93 18.80
CA HIS A 402 -22.17 3.37 18.80
C HIS A 402 -21.01 4.31 18.45
N TYR A 403 -19.85 4.12 19.09
CA TYR A 403 -18.67 4.98 18.85
C TYR A 403 -18.10 4.84 17.43
N LEU A 404 -18.31 3.69 16.76
CA LEU A 404 -17.95 3.50 15.36
C LEU A 404 -18.92 4.22 14.42
N PHE A 405 -20.20 4.33 14.78
CA PHE A 405 -21.17 5.11 14.01
C PHE A 405 -20.82 6.61 14.04
N GLU A 406 -20.53 7.16 15.22
CA GLU A 406 -20.07 8.54 15.38
C GLU A 406 -18.75 8.78 14.61
N ARG A 407 -17.78 7.87 14.75
CA ARG A 407 -16.50 7.96 14.03
C ARG A 407 -16.65 7.81 12.51
N MET A 408 -17.60 7.02 12.03
CA MET A 408 -17.93 6.91 10.60
C MET A 408 -18.44 8.25 10.05
N GLN A 409 -19.34 8.91 10.76
CA GLN A 409 -19.87 10.23 10.38
C GLN A 409 -18.81 11.33 10.45
N GLN A 410 -17.93 11.30 11.47
CA GLN A 410 -16.80 12.23 11.58
C GLN A 410 -15.81 12.05 10.40
N LEU A 411 -15.48 10.81 10.05
CA LEU A 411 -14.58 10.51 8.93
C LEU A 411 -15.17 10.92 7.58
N ASP A 412 -16.43 10.62 7.31
CA ASP A 412 -17.13 11.06 6.09
C ASP A 412 -17.18 12.59 5.99
N SER A 413 -17.59 13.27 7.07
CA SER A 413 -17.64 14.74 7.14
C SER A 413 -16.28 15.39 6.88
N TRP A 414 -15.22 14.88 7.53
CA TRP A 414 -13.85 15.37 7.32
C TRP A 414 -13.36 15.09 5.89
N THR A 415 -13.58 13.87 5.37
CA THR A 415 -13.18 13.50 4.01
C THR A 415 -13.83 14.39 2.95
N ASN A 416 -15.14 14.65 3.09
CA ASN A 416 -15.88 15.50 2.16
C ASN A 416 -15.45 16.98 2.27
N SER A 417 -15.08 17.45 3.47
CA SER A 417 -14.52 18.80 3.65
C SER A 417 -13.18 18.96 2.90
N VAL A 418 -12.22 18.05 3.09
CA VAL A 418 -10.92 18.12 2.40
C VAL A 418 -11.08 17.88 0.89
N LEU A 419 -12.02 17.03 0.47
CA LEU A 419 -12.32 16.81 -0.95
C LEU A 419 -12.87 18.09 -1.61
N SER A 420 -13.72 18.86 -0.92
CA SER A 420 -14.19 20.15 -1.44
C SER A 420 -13.07 21.17 -1.66
N GLN A 421 -12.05 21.19 -0.78
CA GLN A 421 -10.84 22.01 -0.95
C GLN A 421 -10.00 21.52 -2.13
N ALA A 422 -9.82 20.21 -2.27
CA ALA A 422 -9.09 19.59 -3.37
C ALA A 422 -9.74 19.84 -4.74
N ASP A 423 -11.07 19.94 -4.80
CA ASP A 423 -11.84 20.14 -6.03
C ASP A 423 -11.94 21.60 -6.49
N LEU A 424 -11.59 22.58 -5.64
CA LEU A 424 -11.40 23.96 -6.06
C LEU A 424 -10.20 24.09 -7.03
N PRO A 425 -10.25 25.03 -8.00
CA PRO A 425 -9.10 25.40 -8.79
C PRO A 425 -8.04 26.11 -7.92
N PRO A 426 -6.73 25.91 -8.16
CA PRO A 426 -5.69 26.66 -7.45
C PRO A 426 -5.83 28.18 -7.66
N ILE A 427 -5.58 28.95 -6.60
CA ILE A 427 -5.55 30.41 -6.66
C ILE A 427 -4.16 30.84 -7.16
N THR A 428 -4.00 30.92 -8.47
CA THR A 428 -2.72 31.28 -9.11
C THR A 428 -2.39 32.76 -8.90
N THR A 429 -1.26 33.07 -8.28
CA THR A 429 -0.70 34.43 -8.23
C THR A 429 0.38 34.60 -9.29
N HIS A 430 0.13 35.49 -10.26
CA HIS A 430 0.94 35.77 -11.46
C HIS A 430 1.05 34.66 -12.52
N GLU A 431 0.82 35.07 -13.77
CA GLU A 431 1.36 34.41 -14.95
C GLU A 431 2.80 34.93 -15.18
N SER A 432 3.69 34.07 -15.68
CA SER A 432 5.02 34.46 -16.19
C SER A 432 5.48 33.48 -17.26
N GLU A 433 6.33 33.94 -18.16
CA GLU A 433 6.67 33.25 -19.40
C GLU A 433 7.82 32.23 -19.21
N PHE A 434 7.71 31.08 -19.90
CA PHE A 434 8.70 30.01 -20.09
C PHE A 434 9.14 29.15 -18.87
N GLY A 435 8.72 27.88 -18.91
CA GLY A 435 9.27 26.76 -18.13
C GLY A 435 8.52 26.44 -16.84
N ASP A 436 8.56 25.17 -16.39
CA ASP A 436 7.88 24.70 -15.17
C ASP A 436 8.63 25.10 -13.87
N HIS A 437 9.17 26.32 -13.83
CA HIS A 437 9.84 26.89 -12.65
C HIS A 437 8.87 27.10 -11.47
N HIS A 438 7.56 27.05 -11.72
CA HIS A 438 6.49 27.17 -10.72
C HIS A 438 5.99 25.83 -10.18
N GLU A 439 6.54 24.69 -10.66
CA GLU A 439 6.13 23.32 -10.30
C GLU A 439 4.64 23.02 -10.56
N THR A 440 4.07 23.60 -11.61
CA THR A 440 2.63 23.58 -11.89
C THR A 440 2.13 22.16 -12.17
N LEU A 441 2.90 21.36 -12.91
CA LEU A 441 2.53 19.97 -13.20
C LEU A 441 2.68 19.07 -11.96
N THR A 442 3.63 19.38 -11.08
CA THR A 442 3.77 18.73 -9.77
C THR A 442 2.59 19.06 -8.88
N ALA A 443 2.20 20.33 -8.74
CA ALA A 443 1.04 20.75 -7.94
C ALA A 443 -0.27 20.08 -8.38
N GLN A 444 -0.54 20.05 -9.70
CA GLN A 444 -1.69 19.35 -10.27
C GLN A 444 -1.66 17.84 -9.95
N SER A 445 -0.49 17.22 -10.06
CA SER A 445 -0.28 15.81 -9.70
C SER A 445 -0.52 15.56 -8.21
N ILE A 446 -0.08 16.46 -7.32
CA ILE A 446 -0.34 16.39 -5.88
C ILE A 446 -1.84 16.52 -5.55
N ARG A 447 -2.60 17.43 -6.20
CA ARG A 447 -4.07 17.47 -6.04
C ARG A 447 -4.73 16.17 -6.52
N ALA A 448 -4.29 15.59 -7.65
CA ALA A 448 -4.80 14.30 -8.13
C ALA A 448 -4.50 13.14 -7.16
N ILE A 449 -3.28 13.05 -6.63
CA ILE A 449 -2.87 12.07 -5.60
C ILE A 449 -3.71 12.24 -4.32
N SER A 450 -4.02 13.48 -3.93
CA SER A 450 -4.85 13.79 -2.78
C SER A 450 -6.29 13.31 -2.97
N ARG A 451 -6.92 13.60 -4.12
CA ARG A 451 -8.26 13.08 -4.48
C ARG A 451 -8.32 11.55 -4.49
N ILE A 452 -7.27 10.87 -4.98
CA ILE A 452 -7.15 9.40 -4.94
C ILE A 452 -7.17 8.89 -3.49
N LYS A 453 -6.43 9.54 -2.59
CA LYS A 453 -6.34 9.15 -1.18
C LYS A 453 -7.64 9.39 -0.42
N LEU A 454 -8.28 10.55 -0.62
CA LEU A 454 -9.58 10.88 -0.03
C LEU A 454 -10.68 9.92 -0.51
N SER A 455 -10.71 9.61 -1.80
CA SER A 455 -11.62 8.61 -2.35
C SER A 455 -11.34 7.20 -1.80
N SER A 456 -10.07 6.83 -1.61
CA SER A 456 -9.70 5.56 -0.98
C SER A 456 -10.14 5.49 0.49
N ALA A 457 -10.16 6.63 1.19
CA ALA A 457 -10.72 6.74 2.52
C ALA A 457 -12.26 6.61 2.52
N GLN A 458 -12.98 7.25 1.60
CA GLN A 458 -14.43 7.04 1.40
C GLN A 458 -14.77 5.56 1.20
N ILE A 459 -14.00 4.84 0.36
CA ILE A 459 -14.16 3.39 0.17
C ILE A 459 -13.92 2.64 1.48
N LYS A 460 -12.83 2.92 2.21
CA LYS A 460 -12.55 2.28 3.51
C LYS A 460 -13.66 2.52 4.54
N THR A 461 -14.17 3.74 4.65
CA THR A 461 -15.26 4.11 5.57
C THR A 461 -16.58 3.41 5.20
N HIS A 462 -16.96 3.39 3.93
CA HIS A 462 -18.29 2.91 3.50
C HIS A 462 -18.35 1.44 3.07
N ARG A 463 -17.24 0.78 2.70
CA ARG A 463 -17.25 -0.57 2.09
C ARG A 463 -18.00 -1.62 2.92
N PHE A 464 -17.89 -1.58 4.25
CA PHE A 464 -18.64 -2.51 5.10
C PHE A 464 -20.15 -2.31 4.94
N ARG A 465 -20.66 -1.10 5.18
CA ARG A 465 -22.09 -0.82 5.08
C ARG A 465 -22.62 -0.93 3.65
N ALA A 466 -21.79 -0.70 2.63
CA ALA A 466 -22.13 -0.85 1.23
C ALA A 466 -22.40 -2.31 0.80
N PHE A 467 -21.73 -3.27 1.43
CA PHE A 467 -21.66 -4.67 0.98
C PHE A 467 -22.01 -5.72 2.06
N SER A 468 -22.33 -5.29 3.29
CA SER A 468 -22.73 -6.15 4.42
C SER A 468 -24.04 -6.94 4.20
N ASP A 469 -24.76 -6.70 3.11
CA ASP A 469 -25.96 -7.41 2.68
C ASP A 469 -25.67 -8.54 1.67
N ILE A 470 -24.44 -8.68 1.19
CA ILE A 470 -24.00 -9.80 0.34
C ILE A 470 -23.64 -11.00 1.24
N PRO A 471 -24.33 -12.16 1.15
CA PRO A 471 -24.11 -13.27 2.09
C PRO A 471 -22.67 -13.80 2.14
N ILE A 472 -21.95 -13.76 1.01
CA ILE A 472 -20.56 -14.23 0.90
C ILE A 472 -19.59 -13.27 1.62
N PHE A 473 -19.86 -11.96 1.60
CA PHE A 473 -19.08 -10.93 2.30
C PHE A 473 -19.07 -11.19 3.82
N ILE A 474 -20.24 -11.48 4.40
CA ILE A 474 -20.40 -11.75 5.83
C ILE A 474 -19.64 -13.01 6.24
N LYS A 475 -19.75 -14.09 5.44
CA LYS A 475 -19.16 -15.40 5.71
C LYS A 475 -17.63 -15.41 5.71
N ARG A 476 -16.97 -14.41 5.10
CA ARG A 476 -15.50 -14.31 5.02
C ARG A 476 -14.89 -13.12 5.76
N HIS A 477 -15.51 -11.93 5.73
CA HIS A 477 -14.94 -10.76 6.40
C HIS A 477 -15.31 -10.64 7.88
N CYS A 478 -16.24 -11.46 8.39
CA CYS A 478 -16.67 -11.44 9.79
C CYS A 478 -16.39 -12.74 10.56
N ASP A 479 -15.81 -13.76 9.92
CA ASP A 479 -15.66 -15.15 10.43
C ASP A 479 -16.95 -15.78 10.99
N LEU A 480 -18.11 -15.23 10.63
CA LEU A 480 -19.44 -15.73 10.99
C LEU A 480 -19.77 -16.98 10.16
N THR A 481 -19.09 -18.08 10.50
CA THR A 481 -19.47 -19.43 10.09
C THR A 481 -20.89 -19.67 10.58
N ALA A 482 -21.84 -19.80 9.66
CA ALA A 482 -23.24 -19.99 9.98
C ALA A 482 -23.41 -21.17 10.94
N ALA A 483 -24.04 -20.94 12.09
CA ALA A 483 -24.41 -22.00 13.00
C ALA A 483 -25.43 -22.91 12.29
N ASN A 484 -25.03 -24.14 11.97
CA ASN A 484 -25.93 -25.12 11.39
C ASN A 484 -27.12 -25.35 12.36
N PRO A 485 -28.39 -25.15 11.95
CA PRO A 485 -29.54 -25.44 12.80
C PRO A 485 -29.72 -26.96 13.04
N SER A 486 -28.97 -27.80 12.32
CA SER A 486 -28.93 -29.26 12.46
C SER A 486 -28.02 -29.72 13.61
N ASN A 487 -28.28 -29.24 14.83
CA ASN A 487 -27.79 -29.84 16.07
C ASN A 487 -28.82 -29.59 17.17
N GLN A 488 -29.80 -30.50 17.28
CA GLN A 488 -30.79 -30.47 18.35
C GLN A 488 -30.10 -30.73 19.70
N ALA A 489 -30.37 -29.87 20.69
CA ALA A 489 -29.96 -30.14 22.06
C ALA A 489 -30.80 -31.31 22.64
N PRO A 490 -30.19 -32.33 23.27
CA PRO A 490 -30.95 -33.38 23.94
C PRO A 490 -31.63 -32.83 25.21
N ASP A 491 -32.94 -33.07 25.33
CA ASP A 491 -33.76 -32.67 26.47
C ASP A 491 -33.48 -33.59 27.70
N PRO A 492 -33.33 -33.07 28.94
CA PRO A 492 -32.83 -33.88 30.06
C PRO A 492 -33.96 -34.54 30.87
N SER A 493 -34.17 -35.85 30.70
CA SER A 493 -35.10 -36.61 31.53
C SER A 493 -34.61 -38.02 31.92
N ALA A 494 -34.88 -38.40 33.18
CA ALA A 494 -34.72 -39.73 33.82
C ALA A 494 -33.29 -40.21 34.22
N ASN A 495 -33.11 -40.36 35.54
CA ASN A 495 -32.09 -41.20 36.23
C ASN A 495 -32.67 -42.63 36.48
N PRO A 496 -32.00 -43.62 37.12
CA PRO A 496 -30.63 -43.72 37.70
C PRO A 496 -29.88 -44.97 37.13
N ALA A 497 -28.93 -45.72 37.73
CA ALA A 497 -28.26 -45.79 39.04
C ALA A 497 -26.92 -46.58 38.97
N THR A 498 -25.99 -46.34 39.92
CA THR A 498 -24.85 -47.25 40.33
C THR A 498 -23.77 -47.57 39.26
N THR A 499 -22.48 -47.80 39.57
CA THR A 499 -21.80 -48.18 40.84
C THR A 499 -20.43 -47.49 41.01
N ALA A 500 -19.92 -47.38 42.24
CA ALA A 500 -18.59 -46.81 42.59
C ALA A 500 -17.41 -47.66 42.05
N LYS A 501 -16.16 -47.17 41.91
CA LYS A 501 -15.17 -46.59 42.88
C LYS A 501 -13.97 -46.00 42.07
N ALA A 502 -12.96 -45.23 42.54
CA ALA A 502 -12.59 -44.58 43.82
C ALA A 502 -11.31 -43.70 43.66
N ILE A 503 -10.96 -42.89 44.69
CA ILE A 503 -9.58 -42.49 45.17
C ILE A 503 -8.61 -41.83 44.15
N THR A 504 -7.97 -40.64 44.32
CA THR A 504 -7.94 -39.45 45.23
C THR A 504 -7.17 -38.32 44.45
N SER A 505 -6.89 -37.07 44.84
CA SER A 505 -6.94 -36.19 46.05
C SER A 505 -6.93 -34.70 45.55
N LEU A 506 -7.46 -33.67 46.21
CA LEU A 506 -7.01 -32.90 47.41
C LEU A 506 -5.58 -32.30 47.30
N SER A 507 -5.30 -31.02 47.59
CA SER A 507 -6.09 -29.85 48.09
C SER A 507 -5.41 -28.54 47.58
N CYS A 508 -5.75 -27.25 47.84
CA CYS A 508 -6.57 -26.45 48.78
C CYS A 508 -7.15 -25.21 48.00
N SER A 509 -8.00 -24.26 48.44
CA SER A 509 -8.34 -23.59 49.72
C SER A 509 -7.37 -22.44 50.11
N CYS A 510 -7.75 -21.20 50.49
CA CYS A 510 -9.06 -20.53 50.73
C CYS A 510 -9.03 -19.09 50.11
N SER A 511 -10.13 -18.32 49.96
CA SER A 511 -10.88 -17.67 51.06
C SER A 511 -12.23 -17.09 50.60
N ASN A 512 -13.16 -16.90 51.55
CA ASN A 512 -14.57 -16.57 51.31
C ASN A 512 -14.85 -15.05 51.27
N LEU A 513 -15.93 -14.66 50.59
CA LEU A 513 -16.99 -13.83 51.14
C LEU A 513 -18.33 -14.27 50.51
N GLU A 514 -19.39 -14.37 51.32
CA GLU A 514 -20.72 -14.89 50.95
C GLU A 514 -21.71 -13.77 50.54
N PRO A 515 -22.85 -14.09 49.89
CA PRO A 515 -23.68 -13.11 49.17
C PRO A 515 -24.85 -12.57 49.99
N PHE A 516 -25.59 -11.61 49.39
CA PHE A 516 -26.98 -11.31 49.77
C PHE A 516 -27.94 -11.53 48.60
N GLN A 517 -29.13 -12.05 48.92
CA GLN A 517 -30.12 -12.47 47.93
C GLN A 517 -31.10 -11.35 47.53
N ARG A 518 -31.68 -11.55 46.35
CA ARG A 518 -32.72 -10.73 45.72
C ARG A 518 -34.01 -10.69 46.55
N ALA A 519 -34.55 -9.49 46.79
CA ALA A 519 -35.94 -9.28 47.20
C ALA A 519 -36.81 -8.89 45.99
N SER A 520 -38.11 -9.17 46.07
CA SER A 520 -39.13 -8.79 45.08
C SER A 520 -40.11 -7.79 45.69
N SER A 521 -40.50 -6.76 44.96
CA SER A 521 -41.58 -5.83 45.31
C SER A 521 -42.13 -5.15 44.06
N THR A 522 -43.39 -4.75 44.11
CA THR A 522 -44.21 -4.35 42.96
C THR A 522 -44.55 -2.84 43.00
N GLU A 523 -45.15 -2.36 41.91
CA GLU A 523 -46.07 -1.20 41.81
C GLU A 523 -45.54 0.24 41.56
N TYR A 524 -46.32 0.89 40.67
CA TYR A 524 -46.46 2.29 40.23
C TYR A 524 -45.32 3.32 40.36
N MET A 525 -44.97 3.91 39.21
CA MET A 525 -45.41 5.27 38.84
C MET A 525 -45.28 5.49 37.33
N THR A 526 -46.19 6.25 36.72
CA THR A 526 -46.05 6.80 35.36
C THR A 526 -45.46 8.22 35.45
N PRO A 527 -45.03 8.80 34.31
CA PRO A 527 -45.99 9.65 33.60
C PRO A 527 -46.06 9.32 32.10
N SER A 528 -47.24 9.56 31.53
CA SER A 528 -47.41 9.69 30.09
C SER A 528 -47.41 11.17 29.73
N ASP A 529 -46.92 11.50 28.53
CA ASP A 529 -47.54 12.57 27.76
C ASP A 529 -47.57 12.18 26.28
N SER A 530 -48.63 12.56 25.58
CA SER A 530 -48.96 12.04 24.24
C SER A 530 -49.04 13.16 23.21
N SER A 531 -48.67 12.86 21.97
CA SER A 531 -49.09 13.62 20.79
C SER A 531 -49.20 12.68 19.61
N THR A 532 -50.31 12.81 18.87
CA THR A 532 -50.83 11.79 17.96
C THR A 532 -50.94 12.28 16.51
N SER A 533 -51.29 11.35 15.62
CA SER A 533 -51.58 11.45 14.17
C SER A 533 -50.41 11.19 13.23
N SER A 534 -50.60 10.46 12.12
CA SER A 534 -51.70 9.53 11.77
C SER A 534 -51.32 8.65 10.59
N ASP A 535 -51.69 7.38 10.60
CA ASP A 535 -51.46 6.46 9.48
C ASP A 535 -52.34 6.77 8.26
N ILE A 536 -51.71 6.87 7.08
CA ILE A 536 -52.31 6.47 5.81
C ILE A 536 -51.27 5.63 5.07
N HIS A 537 -51.51 4.33 5.00
CA HIS A 537 -50.59 3.36 4.39
C HIS A 537 -51.13 2.92 3.02
N PRO A 538 -50.44 3.23 1.91
CA PRO A 538 -50.63 2.49 0.66
C PRO A 538 -50.07 1.08 0.80
N TYR A 539 -50.69 0.13 0.10
CA TYR A 539 -50.33 -1.28 0.12
C TYR A 539 -49.08 -1.53 -0.74
N VAL A 540 -48.01 -2.06 -0.16
CA VAL A 540 -46.79 -2.48 -0.88
C VAL A 540 -46.55 -3.96 -0.57
N PRO A 541 -46.42 -4.85 -1.58
CA PRO A 541 -46.16 -6.26 -1.35
C PRO A 541 -44.87 -6.51 -0.56
N GLN A 542 -44.90 -7.48 0.36
CA GLN A 542 -43.74 -7.85 1.17
C GLN A 542 -42.70 -8.59 0.32
N TYR A 543 -41.57 -7.94 0.05
CA TYR A 543 -40.37 -8.62 -0.43
C TYR A 543 -39.87 -9.63 0.62
N PRO A 544 -39.29 -10.77 0.22
CA PRO A 544 -38.69 -11.72 1.16
C PRO A 544 -37.60 -11.05 2.00
N GLN A 545 -37.77 -11.07 3.33
CA GLN A 545 -36.77 -10.52 4.24
C GLN A 545 -35.55 -11.45 4.29
N TYR A 546 -34.44 -11.01 3.69
CA TYR A 546 -33.12 -11.51 4.05
C TYR A 546 -32.91 -11.40 5.56
N PRO A 547 -32.19 -12.34 6.21
CA PRO A 547 -32.00 -12.34 7.65
C PRO A 547 -31.36 -11.02 8.11
N GLN A 548 -32.14 -10.18 8.80
CA GLN A 548 -31.63 -8.93 9.37
C GLN A 548 -30.70 -9.25 10.52
N TYR A 549 -29.40 -9.22 10.27
CA TYR A 549 -28.39 -9.37 11.30
C TYR A 549 -28.58 -8.25 12.35
N PRO A 550 -28.60 -8.56 13.67
CA PRO A 550 -29.00 -7.60 14.70
C PRO A 550 -28.10 -6.37 14.81
N PHE A 551 -26.87 -6.41 14.26
CA PHE A 551 -25.97 -5.26 14.17
C PHE A 551 -26.35 -4.24 13.07
N THR A 552 -27.36 -4.52 12.23
CA THR A 552 -27.72 -3.64 11.10
C THR A 552 -28.61 -2.45 11.48
N ALA A 553 -29.22 -2.49 12.67
CA ALA A 553 -29.92 -1.37 13.28
C ALA A 553 -28.92 -0.35 13.86
N GLY A 554 -29.23 0.94 13.74
CA GLY A 554 -28.41 2.04 14.28
C GLY A 554 -27.27 2.55 13.38
N PHE A 555 -26.94 1.86 12.27
CA PHE A 555 -25.95 2.37 11.30
C PHE A 555 -26.39 3.72 10.71
N PRO A 556 -25.52 4.75 10.68
CA PRO A 556 -25.91 6.13 10.31
C PRO A 556 -26.17 6.34 8.81
N TYR A 557 -25.78 5.39 7.96
CA TYR A 557 -26.00 5.42 6.52
C TYR A 557 -26.70 4.14 6.05
N SER A 558 -27.52 4.24 5.01
CA SER A 558 -28.10 3.07 4.34
C SER A 558 -27.05 2.32 3.50
N PRO A 559 -27.27 1.02 3.18
CA PRO A 559 -26.42 0.29 2.26
C PRO A 559 -26.39 0.91 0.86
N GLN A 560 -27.52 1.42 0.38
CA GLN A 560 -27.66 2.07 -0.93
C GLN A 560 -26.85 3.38 -0.99
N HIS A 561 -26.90 4.20 0.08
CA HIS A 561 -26.07 5.40 0.19
C HIS A 561 -24.59 5.04 0.17
N SER A 562 -24.18 4.08 1.00
CA SER A 562 -22.78 3.66 1.14
C SER A 562 -22.23 3.07 -0.16
N ALA A 563 -23.02 2.27 -0.89
CA ALA A 563 -22.64 1.76 -2.21
C ALA A 563 -22.50 2.89 -3.25
N LYS A 564 -23.35 3.92 -3.21
CA LYS A 564 -23.26 5.11 -4.08
C LYS A 564 -22.02 5.96 -3.79
N VAL A 565 -21.58 6.04 -2.53
CA VAL A 565 -20.30 6.66 -2.14
C VAL A 565 -19.12 5.85 -2.67
N CYS A 566 -19.09 4.53 -2.42
CA CYS A 566 -18.04 3.64 -2.94
C CYS A 566 -17.92 3.69 -4.48
N LEU A 567 -19.04 3.74 -5.20
CA LEU A 567 -19.09 3.86 -6.66
C LEU A 567 -18.39 5.14 -7.14
N ARG A 568 -18.82 6.29 -6.62
CA ARG A 568 -18.27 7.60 -6.98
C ARG A 568 -16.77 7.66 -6.67
N ALA A 569 -16.38 7.23 -5.47
CA ALA A 569 -15.00 7.21 -5.03
C ALA A 569 -14.11 6.34 -5.93
N ALA A 570 -14.54 5.13 -6.29
CA ALA A 570 -13.77 4.24 -7.17
C ALA A 570 -13.60 4.84 -8.58
N LEU A 571 -14.65 5.48 -9.11
CA LEU A 571 -14.61 6.14 -10.42
C LEU A 571 -13.79 7.43 -10.42
N VAL A 572 -13.72 8.16 -9.29
CA VAL A 572 -12.77 9.27 -9.12
C VAL A 572 -11.34 8.74 -9.10
N ILE A 573 -11.05 7.64 -8.40
CA ILE A 573 -9.72 7.02 -8.38
C ILE A 573 -9.25 6.66 -9.81
N SER A 574 -10.08 5.96 -10.60
CA SER A 574 -9.67 5.55 -11.96
C SER A 574 -9.46 6.74 -12.91
N ARG A 575 -10.27 7.80 -12.79
CA ARG A 575 -10.10 9.05 -13.54
C ARG A 575 -8.84 9.82 -13.12
N MET A 576 -8.59 9.95 -11.82
CA MET A 576 -7.42 10.68 -11.30
C MET A 576 -6.10 9.97 -11.63
N PHE A 577 -6.06 8.64 -11.54
CA PHE A 577 -4.92 7.83 -11.99
C PHE A 577 -4.68 7.95 -13.51
N GLN A 578 -5.73 8.07 -14.32
CA GLN A 578 -5.60 8.35 -15.74
C GLN A 578 -5.02 9.75 -15.99
N SER A 579 -5.41 10.76 -15.20
CA SER A 579 -4.98 12.17 -15.37
C SER A 579 -3.58 12.50 -14.84
N LEU A 580 -2.93 11.61 -14.07
CA LEU A 580 -1.53 11.81 -13.71
C LEU A 580 -0.66 11.90 -14.97
N PRO A 581 0.40 12.72 -15.00
CA PRO A 581 1.27 12.81 -16.17
C PRO A 581 1.86 11.45 -16.55
N ILE A 582 2.32 11.35 -17.79
CA ILE A 582 3.24 10.31 -18.24
C ILE A 582 4.58 11.02 -18.42
N PRO A 583 5.73 10.47 -17.97
CA PRO A 583 7.02 11.13 -18.16
C PRO A 583 7.30 11.45 -19.63
N GLN A 584 7.65 12.71 -19.91
CA GLN A 584 7.97 13.21 -21.25
C GLN A 584 9.26 14.03 -21.20
N PRO A 585 10.44 13.38 -21.17
CA PRO A 585 11.72 14.08 -21.23
C PRO A 585 11.92 14.79 -22.58
N LEU A 586 12.77 15.83 -22.61
CA LEU A 586 12.96 16.65 -23.81
C LEU A 586 13.52 15.82 -24.99
N PRO A 587 12.81 15.73 -26.14
CA PRO A 587 13.20 14.86 -27.24
C PRO A 587 14.42 15.39 -28.01
N ASP A 588 15.19 14.47 -28.60
CA ASP A 588 16.38 14.82 -29.38
C ASP A 588 16.03 15.15 -30.84
N THR A 589 16.23 16.42 -31.23
CA THR A 589 15.85 16.98 -32.53
C THR A 589 16.60 16.38 -33.74
N ARG A 590 17.55 15.46 -33.52
CA ARG A 590 18.37 14.85 -34.59
C ARG A 590 17.96 13.44 -34.99
N GLN A 591 16.98 12.81 -34.33
CA GLN A 591 16.51 11.45 -34.64
C GLN A 591 15.22 11.42 -35.49
N HIS A 592 15.07 12.35 -36.44
CA HIS A 592 13.91 12.37 -37.36
C HIS A 592 13.94 11.28 -38.46
N THR A 593 14.92 10.38 -38.45
CA THR A 593 15.05 9.26 -39.39
C THR A 593 15.36 7.95 -38.66
N SER A 594 14.61 6.89 -39.01
CA SER A 594 14.84 5.48 -38.65
C SER A 594 14.93 5.10 -37.15
N SER A 595 13.81 5.15 -36.43
CA SER A 595 13.43 4.14 -35.39
C SER A 595 12.04 4.37 -34.73
N GLN A 596 11.07 4.98 -35.44
CA GLN A 596 9.69 5.09 -34.93
C GLN A 596 8.94 3.74 -34.98
N HIS A 597 9.27 2.84 -34.05
CA HIS A 597 8.26 1.91 -33.54
C HIS A 597 7.16 2.73 -32.83
N PRO A 598 5.89 2.30 -32.86
CA PRO A 598 4.80 2.98 -32.14
C PRO A 598 5.04 2.86 -30.63
N GLY A 599 5.68 3.88 -30.06
CA GLY A 599 6.31 3.81 -28.74
C GLY A 599 5.30 3.57 -27.61
N ARG A 600 5.53 2.51 -26.83
CA ARG A 600 4.85 2.32 -25.54
C ARG A 600 5.12 3.55 -24.65
N PRO A 601 4.10 4.08 -23.93
CA PRO A 601 4.30 5.21 -23.04
C PRO A 601 5.28 4.86 -21.92
N LEU A 602 6.15 5.80 -21.56
CA LEU A 602 7.10 5.64 -20.46
C LEU A 602 6.36 5.32 -19.14
N PRO A 603 6.93 4.50 -18.25
CA PRO A 603 6.32 4.17 -16.97
C PRO A 603 6.26 5.41 -16.07
N ARG A 604 5.09 5.67 -15.49
CA ARG A 604 4.99 6.52 -14.29
C ARG A 604 5.81 5.90 -13.16
N THR A 605 6.27 6.72 -12.20
CA THR A 605 7.10 6.24 -11.09
C THR A 605 6.51 6.56 -9.72
N MET A 606 7.24 6.20 -8.66
CA MET A 606 6.88 6.35 -7.24
C MET A 606 5.42 6.00 -6.89
N PRO A 607 4.93 4.80 -7.24
CA PRO A 607 3.53 4.40 -7.05
C PRO A 607 3.19 4.07 -5.58
N SER A 608 3.60 4.90 -4.62
CA SER A 608 3.49 4.64 -3.17
C SER A 608 2.04 4.48 -2.68
N PHE A 609 1.07 4.87 -3.51
CA PHE A 609 -0.38 4.84 -3.27
C PHE A 609 -1.11 3.81 -4.17
N ALA A 610 -0.38 2.89 -4.82
CA ALA A 610 -0.95 1.84 -5.69
C ALA A 610 -2.00 0.95 -5.00
N CYS A 611 -1.95 0.80 -3.67
CA CYS A 611 -3.01 0.14 -2.89
C CYS A 611 -4.41 0.73 -3.15
N CYS A 612 -4.53 2.00 -3.56
CA CYS A 612 -5.79 2.62 -3.91
C CYS A 612 -6.40 2.05 -5.20
N LEU A 613 -5.57 1.55 -6.13
CA LEU A 613 -6.02 0.84 -7.34
C LEU A 613 -6.78 -0.43 -6.92
N MET A 614 -6.14 -1.28 -6.09
CA MET A 614 -6.76 -2.50 -5.56
C MET A 614 -8.10 -2.24 -4.85
N GLN A 615 -8.15 -1.23 -3.97
CA GLN A 615 -9.39 -0.87 -3.26
C GLN A 615 -10.47 -0.30 -4.20
N SER A 616 -10.10 0.41 -5.27
CA SER A 616 -11.04 0.89 -6.29
C SER A 616 -11.58 -0.24 -7.17
N SER A 617 -10.73 -1.18 -7.61
CA SER A 617 -11.16 -2.38 -8.34
C SER A 617 -12.09 -3.24 -7.49
N TYR A 618 -11.73 -3.49 -6.22
CA TYR A 618 -12.58 -4.18 -5.26
C TYR A 618 -13.99 -3.56 -5.19
N ALA A 619 -14.06 -2.23 -5.00
CA ALA A 619 -15.34 -1.53 -4.95
C ALA A 619 -16.13 -1.68 -6.26
N MET A 620 -15.49 -1.51 -7.43
CA MET A 620 -16.16 -1.67 -8.72
C MET A 620 -16.70 -3.09 -8.95
N PHE A 621 -15.92 -4.13 -8.63
CA PHE A 621 -16.36 -5.51 -8.76
C PHE A 621 -17.50 -5.88 -7.80
N MET A 622 -17.45 -5.39 -6.55
CA MET A 622 -18.52 -5.60 -5.57
C MET A 622 -19.83 -4.90 -5.99
N ILE A 623 -19.75 -3.72 -6.63
CA ILE A 623 -20.92 -3.02 -7.19
C ILE A 623 -21.43 -3.75 -8.44
N PHE A 624 -20.56 -4.23 -9.32
CA PHE A 624 -20.93 -5.03 -10.49
C PHE A 624 -21.68 -6.32 -10.09
N TYR A 625 -21.15 -7.07 -9.11
CA TYR A 625 -21.82 -8.25 -8.55
C TYR A 625 -23.20 -7.88 -7.98
N LYS A 626 -23.29 -6.80 -7.20
CA LYS A 626 -24.55 -6.33 -6.60
C LYS A 626 -25.59 -5.92 -7.65
N ALA A 627 -25.17 -5.27 -8.74
CA ALA A 627 -26.04 -4.94 -9.88
C ALA A 627 -26.50 -6.19 -10.64
N ARG A 628 -25.60 -7.16 -10.86
CA ARG A 628 -25.92 -8.44 -11.51
C ARG A 628 -26.94 -9.25 -10.71
N VAL A 629 -26.75 -9.37 -9.39
CA VAL A 629 -27.70 -10.06 -8.50
C VAL A 629 -29.07 -9.38 -8.50
N ALA A 630 -29.12 -8.04 -8.46
CA ALA A 630 -30.38 -7.30 -8.57
C ALA A 630 -31.11 -7.58 -9.91
N LYS A 631 -30.37 -7.60 -11.03
CA LYS A 631 -30.92 -7.91 -12.37
C LYS A 631 -31.43 -9.36 -12.48
N GLN A 632 -30.86 -10.30 -11.74
CA GLN A 632 -31.30 -11.70 -11.68
C GLN A 632 -32.51 -11.92 -10.76
N LEU A 633 -32.68 -11.11 -9.72
CA LEU A 633 -33.81 -11.19 -8.77
C LEU A 633 -35.05 -10.40 -9.22
N SER A 634 -34.93 -9.53 -10.23
CA SER A 634 -36.04 -8.75 -10.79
C SER A 634 -36.15 -8.87 -12.33
N PRO A 635 -36.29 -10.09 -12.88
CA PRO A 635 -36.33 -10.30 -14.33
C PRO A 635 -37.62 -9.79 -15.00
N GLU A 636 -38.71 -9.63 -14.23
CA GLU A 636 -40.04 -9.21 -14.73
C GLU A 636 -40.28 -7.69 -14.66
N SER A 637 -39.27 -6.90 -14.34
CA SER A 637 -39.37 -5.43 -14.36
C SER A 637 -39.22 -4.90 -15.80
N ASP A 638 -40.30 -5.00 -16.57
CA ASP A 638 -40.43 -4.63 -17.99
C ASP A 638 -40.43 -3.10 -18.21
N ASN A 639 -39.44 -2.43 -17.62
CA ASN A 639 -39.21 -0.99 -17.65
C ASN A 639 -37.82 -0.73 -18.22
N ASP A 640 -37.76 -0.53 -19.54
CA ASP A 640 -36.51 -0.35 -20.30
C ASP A 640 -35.57 0.69 -19.67
N GLN A 641 -36.11 1.77 -19.12
CA GLN A 641 -35.32 2.84 -18.49
C GLN A 641 -34.50 2.34 -17.27
N ALA A 642 -34.99 1.35 -16.53
CA ALA A 642 -34.25 0.75 -15.41
C ALA A 642 -33.18 -0.24 -15.91
N ARG A 643 -33.45 -0.93 -17.02
CA ARG A 643 -32.50 -1.82 -17.70
C ARG A 643 -31.35 -1.02 -18.33
N ASP A 644 -31.66 0.02 -19.09
CA ASP A 644 -30.69 0.96 -19.67
C ASP A 644 -29.81 1.62 -18.60
N SER A 645 -30.39 2.08 -17.49
CA SER A 645 -29.63 2.65 -16.38
C SER A 645 -28.70 1.62 -15.71
N THR A 646 -29.06 0.33 -15.72
CA THR A 646 -28.22 -0.73 -15.16
C THR A 646 -27.08 -1.09 -16.12
N ASP A 647 -27.37 -1.20 -17.42
CA ASP A 647 -26.36 -1.57 -18.42
C ASP A 647 -25.39 -0.41 -18.70
N CYS A 648 -25.84 0.84 -18.56
CA CYS A 648 -24.98 2.04 -18.51
C CYS A 648 -24.03 2.04 -17.29
N LEU A 649 -24.51 1.65 -16.11
CA LEU A 649 -23.65 1.49 -14.92
C LEU A 649 -22.61 0.38 -15.11
N VAL A 650 -23.01 -0.76 -15.70
CA VAL A 650 -22.09 -1.87 -16.02
C VAL A 650 -21.02 -1.44 -17.03
N GLU A 651 -21.37 -0.58 -18.00
CA GLU A 651 -20.42 0.05 -18.92
C GLU A 651 -19.44 1.00 -18.20
N GLU A 652 -19.92 1.91 -17.34
CA GLU A 652 -19.03 2.82 -16.60
C GLU A 652 -18.06 2.06 -15.68
N LEU A 653 -18.52 0.99 -15.02
CA LEU A 653 -17.68 0.09 -14.22
C LEU A 653 -16.61 -0.62 -15.07
N ARG A 654 -16.97 -1.12 -16.26
CA ARG A 654 -16.02 -1.78 -17.18
C ARG A 654 -14.93 -0.81 -17.63
N GLN A 655 -15.30 0.40 -18.03
CA GLN A 655 -14.34 1.45 -18.39
C GLN A 655 -13.50 1.93 -17.21
N GLY A 656 -14.08 1.99 -16.00
CA GLY A 656 -13.36 2.28 -14.76
C GLY A 656 -12.25 1.27 -14.47
N LEU A 657 -12.55 -0.03 -14.61
CA LEU A 657 -11.59 -1.12 -14.45
C LEU A 657 -10.54 -1.14 -15.56
N GLN A 658 -10.91 -0.88 -16.82
CA GLN A 658 -9.96 -0.74 -17.93
C GLN A 658 -8.92 0.37 -17.66
N ARG A 659 -9.35 1.57 -17.22
CA ARG A 659 -8.44 2.67 -16.82
C ARG A 659 -7.47 2.24 -15.72
N ILE A 660 -7.94 1.44 -14.76
CA ILE A 660 -7.11 0.89 -13.67
C ILE A 660 -6.09 -0.10 -14.24
N ILE A 661 -6.50 -1.09 -15.03
CA ILE A 661 -5.61 -2.09 -15.66
C ILE A 661 -4.54 -1.40 -16.51
N THR A 662 -4.91 -0.45 -17.39
CA THR A 662 -3.95 0.33 -18.18
C THR A 662 -2.96 1.09 -17.30
N THR A 663 -3.40 1.61 -16.15
CA THR A 663 -2.52 2.34 -15.22
C THR A 663 -1.58 1.40 -14.45
N VAL A 664 -2.06 0.26 -13.92
CA VAL A 664 -1.19 -0.71 -13.24
C VAL A 664 -0.16 -1.27 -14.22
N SER A 665 -0.57 -1.62 -15.44
CA SER A 665 0.33 -2.08 -16.50
C SER A 665 1.39 -1.03 -16.88
N ASN A 666 1.06 0.26 -16.90
CA ASN A 666 2.06 1.32 -17.13
C ASN A 666 3.09 1.41 -15.99
N TYR A 667 2.67 1.25 -14.72
CA TYR A 667 3.62 1.17 -13.61
C TYR A 667 4.47 -0.11 -13.66
N SER A 668 3.88 -1.27 -13.99
CA SER A 668 4.57 -2.56 -13.92
C SER A 668 5.60 -2.80 -15.03
N LEU A 669 5.61 -1.96 -16.09
CA LEU A 669 6.73 -1.83 -17.04
C LEU A 669 8.09 -1.55 -16.34
N ALA A 670 8.07 -0.95 -15.14
CA ALA A 670 9.24 -0.71 -14.30
C ALA A 670 9.20 -1.41 -12.93
N PHE A 671 8.01 -1.57 -12.34
CA PHE A 671 7.85 -2.01 -10.95
C PHE A 671 7.25 -3.42 -10.84
N GLU A 672 8.12 -4.43 -10.77
CA GLU A 672 7.74 -5.86 -10.86
C GLU A 672 6.79 -6.33 -9.75
N ALA A 673 6.83 -5.76 -8.55
CA ALA A 673 5.90 -6.15 -7.49
C ALA A 673 4.44 -5.80 -7.84
N LEU A 674 4.22 -4.82 -8.72
CA LEU A 674 2.90 -4.39 -9.18
C LEU A 674 2.35 -5.23 -10.34
N ASP A 675 3.15 -6.10 -10.97
CA ASP A 675 2.61 -7.06 -11.94
C ASP A 675 1.51 -7.92 -11.31
N GLY A 676 1.68 -8.37 -10.05
CA GLY A 676 0.64 -9.17 -9.38
C GLY A 676 -0.63 -8.35 -9.08
N MET A 677 -0.52 -7.03 -8.89
CA MET A 677 -1.70 -6.16 -8.81
C MET A 677 -2.43 -6.10 -10.15
N ARG A 678 -1.70 -6.08 -11.27
CA ARG A 678 -2.31 -6.18 -12.62
C ARG A 678 -2.99 -7.53 -12.75
N ASP A 679 -2.26 -8.62 -12.54
CA ASP A 679 -2.73 -9.99 -12.81
C ASP A 679 -4.01 -10.33 -12.02
N GLU A 680 -4.09 -9.95 -10.74
CA GLU A 680 -5.29 -10.15 -9.91
C GLU A 680 -6.49 -9.32 -10.39
N ILE A 681 -6.28 -8.03 -10.75
CA ILE A 681 -7.35 -7.17 -11.28
C ILE A 681 -7.80 -7.64 -12.67
N GLU A 682 -6.86 -8.06 -13.51
CA GLU A 682 -7.11 -8.49 -14.88
C GLU A 682 -7.80 -9.86 -14.93
N GLY A 683 -7.40 -10.82 -14.09
CA GLY A 683 -8.09 -12.10 -13.94
C GLY A 683 -9.52 -11.95 -13.41
N ALA A 684 -9.73 -11.07 -12.41
CA ALA A 684 -11.07 -10.72 -11.94
C ALA A 684 -11.89 -9.99 -13.03
N TYR A 685 -11.27 -9.13 -13.84
CA TYR A 685 -11.91 -8.45 -14.96
C TYR A 685 -12.34 -9.43 -16.06
N GLN A 686 -11.49 -10.36 -16.47
CA GLN A 686 -11.81 -11.38 -17.48
C GLN A 686 -12.93 -12.31 -16.98
N THR A 687 -12.99 -12.60 -15.68
CA THR A 687 -14.05 -13.40 -15.06
C THR A 687 -15.39 -12.63 -14.98
N ALA A 688 -15.34 -11.32 -14.69
CA ALA A 688 -16.52 -10.46 -14.62
C ALA A 688 -17.10 -10.10 -16.01
N PHE A 689 -16.21 -9.88 -16.99
CA PHE A 689 -16.52 -9.47 -18.36
C PHE A 689 -15.89 -10.44 -19.37
N PRO A 690 -16.38 -11.70 -19.44
CA PRO A 690 -15.88 -12.66 -20.41
C PRO A 690 -16.10 -12.11 -21.83
N SER A 691 -15.04 -12.14 -22.64
CA SER A 691 -15.16 -11.88 -24.08
C SER A 691 -16.09 -12.91 -24.69
N VAL A 692 -17.14 -12.46 -25.38
CA VAL A 692 -18.04 -13.36 -26.12
C VAL A 692 -17.24 -14.00 -27.25
N SER A 693 -16.89 -15.27 -27.08
CA SER A 693 -16.34 -16.10 -28.15
C SER A 693 -17.40 -16.26 -29.24
N GLY A 694 -17.12 -15.71 -30.42
CA GLY A 694 -17.91 -15.91 -31.64
C GLY A 694 -17.44 -17.12 -32.44
#